data_AF-A0A3E2GTZ2-F1
#
_entry.id   AF-A0A3E2GTZ2-F1
#
_cell.length_a   1.000
_cell.length_b   1.000
_cell.length_c   1.000
_cell.angle_alpha   90.00
_cell.angle_beta   90.00
_cell.angle_gamma   90.00
#
_symmetry.space_group_name_H-M   'P 1'
#
loop_
_entity.id
_entity.type
_entity.pdbx_description
1 polymer ?
#
loop_
_entity_poly.entity_id
_entity_poly.type
_entity_poly.pdbx_seq_one_letter_code
_entity_poly.pdbx_strand_id
1 'polypeptide(L)'
;MPSAIATTTTPPPPAMKVDYQPDRPPQLDERFSGLKRDIIKPEHEAAVIASYERLKIALAAEAERIAAVQRATIPECPWEDVVANGGRIPEKIAEQAKIAGCILFRGLMSEEQSLSWKEELIDYTKRHSAVRGRPLSDPTTWLLYWTRPQVQARSHPRILEAMNATSHLWNITDETLPIDLSSQVASCYQPIFEGRWEDYDPWCMDQRRDAKVDLYRGTGSCSGFRSFQGWLSMSKCGPGEGTLRVLPNIKLVTAYLMLRPFFLNESFDASEPTFPGAIPGKGQFYVTSKYYPHLEQDRTIISIPKVQPGDFIYWHTDLLHEVEDENNGPSDSSVLYVANVPLCPYNIQNMLNHRKAFREAVPPPDYLKDFGGPYEVEAQHDDHGAREENILTVEGKRALGLAEFDENEPGLTEGQRKIREMANEAMRDCDACRKRKICCVREPGHDTCALCRVKSVTCQFKSIPNARKGGSSRSPVSSTPKPRSPTLTASQRQATSESSSTQNKRPPLRDVLPPSRPTKQWISQFVGSSVDQDPFILRHCSFNDLNLYKRDNWACLRLVPDSHLDARPWYYPKESIQDVVQEDPAQLLKTFFEIIHTSFPLLDPAQVDEKSEPSDLLLAVIYEISNPYYLERTRTNDMSVLDWIFQAIPCEMRYPKLETIEASLLFLQRHARYHSGNYNNIPVPTTGIRQFLGMVALTIILSDILTTFYSVRSGEKLKTYGPDLLHIIFEQFQKRLHTFHDQYLSQLQDVQEFLDPTGTIFLAYYTVLLALYKAGLRNLSPSDLQYHIFRQEARKVLSQVISLLQEMTVRRFRAFWWSQMSNINFAMAGGFMMSLLLTSVDDADVEYWTTQIKLYRDLLQSQSVGFHPTKLAAARMRLLCSVNQDVLDANTKMFSEIEAAQTFGSDFWMDFCEIQDDIIL
;
A
#
# COMPACT_ATOMS: atom_id res chain seq x y z
N MET A 1 -15.83 36.48 -22.19
CA MET A 1 -15.74 35.01 -22.34
C MET A 1 -14.28 34.62 -22.10
N PRO A 2 -13.97 33.84 -21.06
CA PRO A 2 -12.61 33.32 -20.82
C PRO A 2 -12.45 31.88 -21.36
N SER A 3 -11.20 31.44 -21.51
CA SER A 3 -10.81 30.13 -22.06
C SER A 3 -10.84 29.01 -21.00
N ALA A 4 -10.94 27.76 -21.47
CA ALA A 4 -10.78 26.57 -20.64
C ALA A 4 -9.29 26.30 -20.36
N ILE A 5 -8.98 25.88 -19.13
CA ILE A 5 -7.64 25.44 -18.70
C ILE A 5 -7.57 23.92 -18.85
N ALA A 6 -6.58 23.42 -19.57
CA ALA A 6 -6.38 21.99 -19.77
C ALA A 6 -5.60 21.37 -18.60
N THR A 7 -6.21 20.41 -17.89
CA THR A 7 -5.55 19.61 -16.86
C THR A 7 -4.90 18.36 -17.48
N THR A 8 -3.60 18.44 -17.77
CA THR A 8 -2.82 17.31 -18.29
C THR A 8 -2.46 16.32 -17.18
N THR A 9 -3.17 15.19 -17.11
CA THR A 9 -2.81 14.06 -16.26
C THR A 9 -1.77 13.17 -16.94
N THR A 10 -0.49 13.32 -16.58
CA THR A 10 0.55 12.37 -16.97
C THR A 10 0.44 11.06 -16.18
N PRO A 11 0.69 9.89 -16.79
CA PRO A 11 0.81 8.63 -16.06
C PRO A 11 2.10 8.61 -15.21
N PRO A 12 2.16 7.80 -14.14
CA PRO A 12 3.41 7.58 -13.41
C PRO A 12 4.44 6.88 -14.33
N PRO A 13 5.73 7.27 -14.29
CA PRO A 13 6.77 6.60 -15.06
C PRO A 13 7.01 5.17 -14.53
N PRO A 14 7.45 4.22 -15.38
CA PRO A 14 7.83 2.89 -14.95
C PRO A 14 9.03 2.92 -13.99
N ALA A 15 9.20 1.85 -13.21
CA ALA A 15 10.41 1.66 -12.42
C ALA A 15 11.62 1.53 -13.36
N MET A 16 12.65 2.35 -13.16
CA MET A 16 13.87 2.29 -13.95
C MET A 16 14.62 0.98 -13.71
N LYS A 17 15.05 0.31 -14.78
CA LYS A 17 16.22 -0.58 -14.70
C LYS A 17 17.47 0.31 -14.67
N VAL A 18 18.34 0.10 -13.69
CA VAL A 18 19.64 0.78 -13.60
C VAL A 18 20.69 -0.14 -14.20
N ASP A 19 21.19 0.21 -15.38
CA ASP A 19 22.28 -0.51 -16.02
C ASP A 19 23.59 -0.18 -15.30
N TYR A 20 24.14 -1.15 -14.55
CA TYR A 20 25.23 -0.90 -13.60
C TYR A 20 26.59 -0.87 -14.29
N GLN A 21 26.95 0.30 -14.83
CA GLN A 21 28.33 0.60 -15.22
C GLN A 21 29.11 1.07 -13.97
N PRO A 22 30.15 0.35 -13.51
CA PRO A 22 30.78 0.62 -12.21
C PRO A 22 31.46 2.01 -12.10
N ASP A 23 31.74 2.67 -13.23
CA ASP A 23 32.46 3.94 -13.30
C ASP A 23 31.62 5.17 -13.68
N ARG A 24 30.31 5.01 -13.92
CA ARG A 24 29.40 6.12 -14.26
C ARG A 24 28.21 6.15 -13.30
N PRO A 25 27.72 7.32 -12.86
CA PRO A 25 26.44 7.37 -12.16
C PRO A 25 25.31 6.86 -13.07
N PRO A 26 24.24 6.26 -12.51
CA PRO A 26 23.10 5.78 -13.29
C PRO A 26 22.55 6.84 -14.23
N GLN A 27 22.34 6.47 -15.50
CA GLN A 27 21.49 7.25 -16.39
C GLN A 27 20.04 7.12 -15.90
N LEU A 28 19.38 8.27 -15.70
CA LEU A 28 17.95 8.30 -15.41
C LEU A 28 17.15 8.37 -16.73
N ASP A 29 15.81 8.32 -16.61
CA ASP A 29 14.87 8.59 -17.71
C ASP A 29 15.23 9.87 -18.48
N GLU A 30 15.10 9.87 -19.81
CA GLU A 30 15.51 10.97 -20.69
C GLU A 30 14.91 12.33 -20.31
N ARG A 31 13.74 12.36 -19.65
CA ARG A 31 13.13 13.58 -19.08
C ARG A 31 14.05 14.34 -18.11
N PHE A 32 14.99 13.65 -17.47
CA PHE A 32 15.99 14.28 -16.59
C PHE A 32 17.04 15.07 -17.38
N SER A 33 17.31 14.72 -18.64
CA SER A 33 18.09 15.59 -19.54
C SER A 33 17.31 16.86 -19.90
N GLY A 34 16.00 16.73 -20.15
CA GLY A 34 15.09 17.86 -20.34
C GLY A 34 15.12 18.79 -19.13
N LEU A 35 15.00 18.22 -17.93
CA LEU A 35 15.06 18.95 -16.66
C LEU A 35 16.39 19.72 -16.48
N LYS A 36 17.54 19.18 -16.87
CA LYS A 36 18.81 19.93 -16.84
C LYS A 36 18.73 21.19 -17.72
N ARG A 37 18.26 21.06 -18.97
CA ARG A 37 18.06 22.17 -19.92
C ARG A 37 16.96 23.14 -19.49
N ASP A 38 16.01 22.67 -18.68
CA ASP A 38 14.97 23.53 -18.10
C ASP A 38 15.46 24.33 -16.89
N ILE A 39 16.37 23.78 -16.08
CA ILE A 39 16.95 24.46 -14.91
C ILE A 39 17.98 25.52 -15.33
N ILE A 40 18.94 25.17 -16.18
CA ILE A 40 20.00 26.10 -16.63
C ILE A 40 19.70 26.52 -18.07
N LYS A 41 19.34 27.78 -18.26
CA LYS A 41 19.07 28.36 -19.57
C LYS A 41 20.38 28.73 -20.30
N PRO A 42 20.45 28.68 -21.64
CA PRO A 42 21.68 28.95 -22.40
C PRO A 42 22.32 30.31 -22.09
N GLU A 43 21.53 31.34 -21.79
CA GLU A 43 21.98 32.67 -21.37
C GLU A 43 22.75 32.69 -20.04
N HIS A 44 22.60 31.66 -19.19
CA HIS A 44 23.31 31.51 -17.92
C HIS A 44 24.50 30.55 -17.99
N GLU A 45 24.63 29.73 -19.04
CA GLU A 45 25.64 28.66 -19.15
C GLU A 45 27.07 29.17 -18.87
N ALA A 46 27.49 30.24 -19.56
CA ALA A 46 28.82 30.83 -19.38
C ALA A 46 29.05 31.40 -17.96
N ALA A 47 28.00 31.94 -17.32
CA ALA A 47 28.06 32.43 -15.95
C ALA A 47 28.17 31.27 -14.94
N VAL A 48 27.43 30.18 -15.17
CA VAL A 48 27.48 28.97 -14.35
C VAL A 48 28.86 28.30 -14.44
N ILE A 49 29.42 28.13 -15.64
CA ILE A 49 30.78 27.60 -15.85
C ILE A 49 31.80 28.42 -15.06
N ALA A 50 31.78 29.75 -15.20
CA ALA A 50 32.65 30.62 -14.43
C ALA A 50 32.41 30.54 -12.92
N SER A 51 31.18 30.26 -12.47
CA SER A 51 30.83 30.12 -11.05
C SER A 51 31.31 28.82 -10.43
N TYR A 52 31.33 27.73 -11.19
CA TYR A 52 31.78 26.42 -10.73
C TYR A 52 33.28 26.40 -10.42
N GLU A 53 34.11 27.11 -11.21
CA GLU A 53 35.53 27.30 -10.89
C GLU A 53 35.73 28.14 -9.62
N ARG A 54 34.98 29.24 -9.44
CA ARG A 54 35.01 30.02 -8.18
C ARG A 54 34.61 29.15 -6.97
N LEU A 55 33.61 28.29 -7.15
CA LEU A 55 33.11 27.39 -6.11
C LEU A 55 34.15 26.35 -5.70
N LYS A 56 34.87 25.72 -6.65
CA LYS A 56 35.96 24.78 -6.34
C LYS A 56 37.08 25.43 -5.52
N ILE A 57 37.44 26.67 -5.85
CA ILE A 57 38.44 27.44 -5.07
C ILE A 57 37.93 27.71 -3.65
N ALA A 58 36.66 28.11 -3.49
CA ALA A 58 36.05 28.34 -2.18
C ALA A 58 35.94 27.05 -1.34
N LEU A 59 35.60 25.92 -1.96
CA LEU A 59 35.52 24.61 -1.31
C LEU A 59 36.89 24.15 -0.80
N ALA A 60 37.96 24.27 -1.59
CA ALA A 60 39.31 23.88 -1.16
C ALA A 60 39.81 24.73 0.02
N ALA A 61 39.55 26.05 0.00
CA ALA A 61 39.87 26.94 1.12
C ALA A 61 39.07 26.60 2.39
N GLU A 62 37.81 26.21 2.23
CA GLU A 62 36.95 25.78 3.34
C GLU A 62 37.33 24.39 3.87
N ALA A 63 37.76 23.47 3.01
CA ALA A 63 38.23 22.15 3.40
C ALA A 63 39.47 22.25 4.30
N GLU A 64 40.44 23.12 3.97
CA GLU A 64 41.57 23.41 4.86
C GLU A 64 41.13 24.08 6.19
N ARG A 65 40.13 24.98 6.15
CA ARG A 65 39.60 25.60 7.38
C ARG A 65 38.96 24.56 8.30
N ILE A 66 38.13 23.67 7.76
CA ILE A 66 37.48 22.59 8.52
C ILE A 66 38.52 21.58 9.00
N ALA A 67 39.48 21.20 8.15
CA ALA A 67 40.56 20.28 8.53
C ALA A 67 41.42 20.82 9.69
N ALA A 68 41.66 22.13 9.74
CA ALA A 68 42.43 22.78 10.82
C ALA A 68 41.62 23.06 12.10
N VAL A 69 40.36 23.47 11.99
CA VAL A 69 39.52 23.90 13.14
C VAL A 69 38.69 22.74 13.72
N GLN A 70 38.40 21.72 12.92
CA GLN A 70 37.70 20.50 13.32
C GLN A 70 36.38 20.81 14.06
N ARG A 71 36.10 20.12 15.16
CA ARG A 71 34.88 20.25 16.00
C ARG A 71 34.53 21.68 16.41
N ALA A 72 35.50 22.59 16.53
CA ALA A 72 35.24 24.00 16.85
C ALA A 72 34.60 24.82 15.71
N THR A 73 34.33 24.18 14.55
CA THR A 73 33.48 24.76 13.49
C THR A 73 31.99 24.59 13.74
N ILE A 74 31.58 23.68 14.64
CA ILE A 74 30.19 23.46 15.02
C ILE A 74 29.87 24.38 16.21
N PRO A 75 28.93 25.32 16.10
CA PRO A 75 28.68 26.29 17.15
C PRO A 75 27.89 25.69 18.31
N GLU A 76 28.44 25.83 19.51
CA GLU A 76 27.81 25.45 20.76
C GLU A 76 27.20 26.68 21.44
N CYS A 77 26.00 26.52 22.01
CA CYS A 77 25.27 27.60 22.67
C CYS A 77 24.71 27.11 24.02
N PRO A 78 25.18 27.64 25.16
CA PRO A 78 24.51 27.45 26.45
C PRO A 78 23.04 27.87 26.37
N TRP A 79 22.13 27.03 26.83
CA TRP A 79 20.70 27.39 26.83
C TRP A 79 20.42 28.63 27.69
N GLU A 80 21.20 28.83 28.76
CA GLU A 80 21.13 30.01 29.62
C GLU A 80 21.40 31.31 28.85
N ASP A 81 22.30 31.31 27.86
CA ASP A 81 22.58 32.49 27.02
C ASP A 81 21.38 32.83 26.11
N VAL A 82 20.67 31.83 25.59
CA VAL A 82 19.44 32.02 24.80
C VAL A 82 18.33 32.63 25.66
N VAL A 83 18.17 32.13 26.89
CA VAL A 83 17.19 32.65 27.87
C VAL A 83 17.55 34.08 28.29
N ALA A 84 18.82 34.35 28.61
CA ALA A 84 19.31 35.69 28.97
C ALA A 84 19.14 36.70 27.82
N ASN A 85 19.31 36.26 26.58
CA ASN A 85 19.09 37.04 25.36
C ASN A 85 17.62 37.02 24.87
N GLY A 86 16.65 36.81 25.79
CA GLY A 86 15.22 36.97 25.51
C GLY A 86 14.62 35.91 24.57
N GLY A 87 15.15 34.69 24.58
CA GLY A 87 14.71 33.60 23.71
C GLY A 87 15.33 33.61 22.32
N ARG A 88 16.42 34.37 22.10
CA ARG A 88 17.13 34.47 20.82
C ARG A 88 18.56 33.97 20.94
N ILE A 89 19.04 33.28 19.91
CA ILE A 89 20.45 32.87 19.81
C ILE A 89 21.33 34.14 19.78
N PRO A 90 22.40 34.25 20.58
CA PRO A 90 23.31 35.39 20.53
C PRO A 90 23.89 35.61 19.13
N GLU A 91 23.95 36.87 18.66
CA GLU A 91 24.20 37.24 17.26
C GLU A 91 25.42 36.54 16.65
N LYS A 92 26.58 36.60 17.32
CA LYS A 92 27.82 35.93 16.89
C LYS A 92 27.68 34.39 16.75
N ILE A 93 26.88 33.76 17.60
CA ILE A 93 26.60 32.32 17.53
C ILE A 93 25.61 32.04 16.39
N ALA A 94 24.64 32.93 16.17
CA ALA A 94 23.72 32.85 15.04
C ALA A 94 24.43 32.99 13.69
N GLU A 95 25.42 33.89 13.56
CA GLU A 95 26.30 33.98 12.37
C GLU A 95 27.05 32.68 12.12
N GLN A 96 27.67 32.10 13.16
CA GLN A 96 28.38 30.83 13.07
C GLN A 96 27.43 29.68 12.68
N ALA A 97 26.22 29.62 13.24
CA ALA A 97 25.20 28.65 12.87
C ALA A 97 24.70 28.83 11.43
N LYS A 98 24.64 30.08 10.93
CA LYS A 98 24.30 30.38 9.54
C LYS A 98 25.35 29.92 8.54
N ILE A 99 26.63 29.88 8.92
CA ILE A 99 27.71 29.30 8.11
C ILE A 99 27.72 27.77 8.22
N ALA A 100 27.74 27.24 9.46
CA ALA A 100 27.86 25.81 9.73
C ALA A 100 26.62 24.98 9.37
N GLY A 101 25.45 25.64 9.22
CA GLY A 101 24.17 24.97 8.98
C GLY A 101 23.63 24.19 10.18
N CYS A 102 24.27 24.27 11.35
CA CYS A 102 23.89 23.51 12.55
C CYS A 102 24.17 24.31 13.82
N ILE A 103 23.56 23.91 14.93
CA ILE A 103 23.79 24.47 16.27
C ILE A 103 23.52 23.42 17.35
N LEU A 104 24.40 23.37 18.37
CA LEU A 104 24.29 22.49 19.52
C LEU A 104 23.92 23.31 20.77
N PHE A 105 22.69 23.14 21.27
CA PHE A 105 22.27 23.72 22.55
C PHE A 105 22.74 22.86 23.72
N ARG A 106 23.45 23.48 24.67
CA ARG A 106 23.93 22.84 25.90
C ARG A 106 22.94 23.01 27.03
N GLY A 107 22.58 21.90 27.69
CA GLY A 107 21.68 21.90 28.85
C GLY A 107 20.25 22.38 28.56
N LEU A 108 19.73 22.15 27.35
CA LEU A 108 18.36 22.52 26.99
C LEU A 108 17.35 21.88 27.94
N MET A 109 17.48 20.58 28.20
CA MET A 109 16.75 19.85 29.23
C MET A 109 17.70 19.52 30.39
N SER A 110 17.15 19.27 31.58
CA SER A 110 17.95 18.69 32.67
C SER A 110 18.32 17.25 32.36
N GLU A 111 19.53 16.86 32.78
CA GLU A 111 20.04 15.48 32.63
C GLU A 111 19.08 14.46 33.25
N GLU A 112 18.58 14.74 34.46
CA GLU A 112 17.54 13.97 35.17
C GLU A 112 16.28 13.75 34.32
N GLN A 113 15.75 14.79 33.66
CA GLN A 113 14.52 14.65 32.86
C GLN A 113 14.77 13.85 31.57
N SER A 114 15.93 14.02 30.93
CA SER A 114 16.26 13.25 29.73
C SER A 114 16.53 11.77 30.05
N LEU A 115 17.23 11.48 31.14
CA LEU A 115 17.45 10.12 31.63
C LEU A 115 16.15 9.45 32.08
N SER A 116 15.28 10.16 32.81
CA SER A 116 13.95 9.64 33.19
C SER A 116 13.10 9.28 31.96
N TRP A 117 13.11 10.11 30.91
CA TRP A 117 12.46 9.79 29.65
C TRP A 117 13.11 8.59 28.93
N LYS A 118 14.42 8.38 29.04
CA LYS A 118 15.12 7.20 28.50
C LYS A 118 14.71 5.92 29.23
N GLU A 119 14.62 5.98 30.55
CA GLU A 119 14.16 4.85 31.37
C GLU A 119 12.70 4.50 31.06
N GLU A 120 11.79 5.49 30.95
CA GLU A 120 10.40 5.26 30.52
C GLU A 120 10.31 4.61 29.12
N LEU A 121 11.18 4.98 28.16
CA LEU A 121 11.23 4.37 26.83
C LEU A 121 11.75 2.92 26.86
N ILE A 122 12.85 2.67 27.60
CA ILE A 122 13.43 1.33 27.75
C ILE A 122 12.44 0.39 28.47
N ASP A 123 11.71 0.87 29.46
CA ASP A 123 10.69 0.09 30.14
C ASP A 123 9.41 -0.07 29.30
N TYR A 124 9.15 0.79 28.32
CA TYR A 124 8.11 0.56 27.31
C TYR A 124 8.48 -0.62 26.39
N THR A 125 9.70 -0.67 25.84
CA THR A 125 10.13 -1.75 24.94
C THR A 125 10.30 -3.10 25.64
N LYS A 126 10.67 -3.12 26.93
CA LYS A 126 10.64 -4.34 27.77
C LYS A 126 9.23 -4.91 27.93
N ARG A 127 8.21 -4.05 28.08
CA ARG A 127 6.82 -4.46 28.34
C ARG A 127 6.10 -4.90 27.07
N HIS A 128 6.34 -4.22 25.95
CA HIS A 128 5.73 -4.47 24.64
C HIS A 128 6.75 -5.07 23.67
N SER A 129 7.27 -6.26 24.00
CA SER A 129 8.46 -6.83 23.35
C SER A 129 8.25 -7.32 21.91
N ALA A 130 7.02 -7.33 21.39
CA ALA A 130 6.76 -7.54 19.96
C ALA A 130 6.68 -6.23 19.15
N VAL A 131 6.84 -5.06 19.78
CA VAL A 131 7.28 -3.83 19.11
C VAL A 131 8.75 -3.99 18.72
N ARG A 132 9.01 -4.53 17.54
CA ARG A 132 10.37 -4.66 17.02
C ARG A 132 10.83 -3.38 16.33
N GLY A 133 12.04 -2.95 16.67
CA GLY A 133 12.79 -1.99 15.86
C GLY A 133 13.54 -2.65 14.69
N ARG A 134 14.41 -1.87 14.04
CA ARG A 134 15.27 -2.30 12.94
C ARG A 134 16.75 -2.04 13.30
N PRO A 135 17.69 -2.93 12.89
CA PRO A 135 17.46 -4.27 12.35
C PRO A 135 16.79 -5.22 13.36
N LEU A 136 16.15 -6.29 12.87
CA LEU A 136 15.27 -7.15 13.68
C LEU A 136 15.99 -8.00 14.74
N SER A 137 17.30 -8.18 14.61
CA SER A 137 18.17 -8.94 15.52
C SER A 137 18.80 -8.09 16.62
N ASP A 138 19.01 -6.79 16.35
CA ASP A 138 19.66 -5.83 17.24
C ASP A 138 19.05 -4.43 17.00
N PRO A 139 17.93 -4.09 17.67
CA PRO A 139 17.13 -2.92 17.31
C PRO A 139 17.77 -1.56 17.67
N THR A 140 18.47 -0.96 16.71
CA THR A 140 19.01 0.42 16.84
C THR A 140 17.94 1.49 16.62
N THR A 141 16.96 1.24 15.74
CA THR A 141 15.85 2.18 15.43
C THR A 141 14.51 1.59 15.83
N TRP A 142 13.88 2.13 16.87
CA TRP A 142 12.58 1.67 17.36
C TRP A 142 11.40 2.34 16.63
N LEU A 143 10.43 1.55 16.17
CA LEU A 143 9.25 2.01 15.45
C LEU A 143 8.15 2.49 16.42
N LEU A 144 8.51 3.43 17.30
CA LEU A 144 7.64 4.02 18.33
C LEU A 144 7.48 5.51 18.07
N TYR A 145 6.25 6.03 18.22
CA TYR A 145 5.89 7.39 17.84
C TYR A 145 5.12 8.14 18.93
N TRP A 146 4.33 7.45 19.73
CA TRP A 146 3.36 8.05 20.64
C TRP A 146 3.54 7.64 22.10
N THR A 147 4.72 7.16 22.49
CA THR A 147 5.04 6.92 23.91
C THR A 147 4.93 8.20 24.71
N ARG A 148 4.66 8.08 26.03
CA ARG A 148 4.52 9.25 26.92
C ARG A 148 5.75 10.19 26.88
N PRO A 149 7.00 9.69 26.95
CA PRO A 149 8.18 10.53 26.77
C PRO A 149 8.22 11.30 25.44
N GLN A 150 7.85 10.66 24.32
CA GLN A 150 7.85 11.31 23.01
C GLN A 150 6.77 12.40 22.87
N VAL A 151 5.59 12.19 23.44
CA VAL A 151 4.50 13.19 23.43
C VAL A 151 4.82 14.36 24.37
N GLN A 152 5.40 14.07 25.54
CA GLN A 152 5.84 15.10 26.49
C GLN A 152 7.00 15.94 25.92
N ALA A 153 8.08 15.32 25.44
CA ALA A 153 9.24 16.03 24.90
C ALA A 153 8.86 16.95 23.73
N ARG A 154 8.07 16.46 22.77
CA ARG A 154 7.60 17.27 21.61
C ARG A 154 6.64 18.40 21.97
N SER A 155 6.10 18.42 23.18
CA SER A 155 5.22 19.50 23.69
C SER A 155 5.82 20.28 24.86
N HIS A 156 7.06 20.00 25.24
CA HIS A 156 7.72 20.61 26.39
C HIS A 156 8.10 22.07 26.10
N PRO A 157 7.84 23.03 27.02
CA PRO A 157 8.08 24.46 26.79
C PRO A 157 9.46 24.78 26.21
N ARG A 158 10.53 24.29 26.85
CA ARG A 158 11.92 24.54 26.38
C ARG A 158 12.20 24.03 24.97
N ILE A 159 11.61 22.91 24.56
CA ILE A 159 11.82 22.39 23.20
C ILE A 159 11.12 23.30 22.19
N LEU A 160 9.90 23.78 22.49
CA LEU A 160 9.18 24.74 21.67
C LEU A 160 9.88 26.13 21.65
N GLU A 161 10.48 26.56 22.76
CA GLU A 161 11.36 27.73 22.83
C GLU A 161 12.59 27.56 21.93
N ALA A 162 13.23 26.39 21.91
CA ALA A 162 14.39 26.11 21.04
C ALA A 162 14.01 26.01 19.55
N MET A 163 12.82 25.46 19.23
CA MET A 163 12.24 25.55 17.88
C MET A 163 12.09 27.01 17.46
N ASN A 164 11.49 27.85 18.31
CA ASN A 164 11.30 29.29 18.03
C ASN A 164 12.63 30.04 17.90
N ALA A 165 13.61 29.78 18.78
CA ALA A 165 14.93 30.40 18.74
C ALA A 165 15.70 30.06 17.45
N THR A 166 15.59 28.81 16.96
CA THR A 166 16.20 28.39 15.67
C THR A 166 15.43 28.88 14.45
N SER A 167 14.11 29.08 14.57
CA SER A 167 13.29 29.68 13.51
C SER A 167 13.79 31.06 13.09
N HIS A 168 14.25 31.87 14.04
CA HIS A 168 14.79 33.21 13.81
C HIS A 168 16.13 33.25 13.04
N LEU A 169 16.73 32.10 12.73
CA LEU A 169 17.86 32.04 11.78
C LEU A 169 17.40 32.22 10.32
N TRP A 170 16.16 31.89 10.01
CA TRP A 170 15.56 32.04 8.69
C TRP A 170 15.07 33.48 8.43
N ASN A 171 14.91 33.83 7.15
CA ASN A 171 14.35 35.12 6.72
C ASN A 171 13.30 34.97 5.62
N ILE A 172 12.41 35.95 5.57
CA ILE A 172 11.35 36.13 4.56
C ILE A 172 11.51 37.56 4.04
N THR A 173 11.48 37.75 2.72
CA THR A 173 11.55 39.06 2.06
C THR A 173 10.18 39.60 1.64
N ASP A 174 9.15 38.75 1.58
CA ASP A 174 7.76 39.13 1.33
C ASP A 174 6.85 38.65 2.47
N GLU A 175 6.51 39.58 3.38
CA GLU A 175 5.67 39.32 4.56
C GLU A 175 4.19 39.01 4.24
N THR A 176 3.76 39.10 2.98
CA THR A 176 2.38 38.78 2.55
C THR A 176 2.18 37.29 2.21
N LEU A 177 3.30 36.54 2.07
CA LEU A 177 3.29 35.13 1.73
C LEU A 177 2.68 34.30 2.87
N PRO A 178 1.80 33.32 2.59
CA PRO A 178 1.09 32.54 3.62
C PRO A 178 2.04 31.55 4.33
N ILE A 179 2.82 32.11 5.23
CA ILE A 179 3.95 31.51 5.93
C ILE A 179 3.97 32.09 7.35
N ASP A 180 4.28 31.27 8.34
CA ASP A 180 4.65 31.76 9.67
C ASP A 180 6.12 31.38 9.95
N LEU A 181 6.84 32.19 10.72
CA LEU A 181 8.19 31.81 11.19
C LEU A 181 8.15 31.17 12.57
N SER A 182 7.11 31.43 13.38
CA SER A 182 6.79 30.52 14.48
C SER A 182 6.44 29.11 13.96
N SER A 183 6.05 28.95 12.68
CA SER A 183 6.03 27.66 11.95
C SER A 183 5.81 27.79 10.41
N GLN A 184 6.49 27.04 9.51
CA GLN A 184 7.47 27.41 8.45
C GLN A 184 7.36 26.43 7.20
N VAL A 185 8.36 26.23 6.31
CA VAL A 185 8.14 26.41 4.82
C VAL A 185 8.50 25.34 3.65
N ALA A 186 9.40 25.50 2.61
CA ALA A 186 9.45 24.67 1.30
C ALA A 186 10.02 25.15 -0.13
N SER A 187 11.33 25.03 -0.55
CA SER A 187 12.02 25.30 -1.90
C SER A 187 12.96 26.54 -2.12
N CYS A 188 14.19 26.51 -2.71
CA CYS A 188 15.03 27.76 -2.70
C CYS A 188 16.15 28.12 -3.73
N TYR A 189 16.45 27.37 -4.79
CA TYR A 189 17.83 27.35 -5.35
C TYR A 189 18.21 28.29 -6.51
N GLN A 190 17.34 29.20 -6.96
CA GLN A 190 17.50 29.93 -8.24
C GLN A 190 18.88 30.62 -8.48
N PRO A 191 19.50 31.37 -7.54
CA PRO A 191 20.74 32.09 -7.84
C PRO A 191 21.93 31.19 -8.20
N ILE A 192 21.93 29.93 -7.73
CA ILE A 192 22.98 28.94 -8.05
C ILE A 192 22.97 28.64 -9.55
N PHE A 193 21.78 28.42 -10.13
CA PHE A 193 21.59 28.07 -11.53
C PHE A 193 21.76 29.26 -12.50
N GLU A 194 21.85 30.48 -11.98
CA GLU A 194 22.20 31.69 -12.72
C GLU A 194 23.72 32.01 -12.69
N GLY A 195 24.52 31.19 -12.01
CA GLY A 195 25.97 31.41 -11.84
C GLY A 195 26.35 32.40 -10.73
N ARG A 196 25.41 32.66 -9.80
CA ARG A 196 25.52 33.61 -8.68
C ARG A 196 25.31 32.89 -7.34
N TRP A 197 26.03 31.79 -7.11
CA TRP A 197 25.91 31.02 -5.87
C TRP A 197 26.38 31.82 -4.64
N GLU A 198 27.17 32.87 -4.82
CA GLU A 198 27.52 33.83 -3.77
C GLU A 198 26.28 34.53 -3.20
N ASP A 199 25.32 34.89 -4.07
CA ASP A 199 24.05 35.54 -3.74
C ASP A 199 23.00 34.56 -3.19
N TYR A 200 23.20 33.24 -3.32
CA TYR A 200 22.28 32.23 -2.78
C TYR A 200 22.31 32.26 -1.25
N ASP A 201 21.18 32.62 -0.62
CA ASP A 201 21.00 32.47 0.82
C ASP A 201 20.24 31.17 1.15
N PRO A 202 20.89 30.18 1.79
CA PRO A 202 20.19 28.98 2.26
C PRO A 202 19.12 29.26 3.32
N TRP A 203 19.17 30.43 3.98
CA TRP A 203 18.25 30.87 5.04
C TRP A 203 17.03 31.66 4.54
N CYS A 204 16.92 31.93 3.24
CA CYS A 204 15.70 32.49 2.65
C CYS A 204 14.55 31.47 2.69
N MET A 205 13.33 31.97 2.89
CA MET A 205 12.12 31.15 3.02
C MET A 205 10.95 31.49 2.07
N ASP A 206 11.13 32.39 1.10
CA ASP A 206 10.02 32.99 0.31
C ASP A 206 9.44 32.10 -0.80
N GLN A 207 10.27 31.81 -1.80
CA GLN A 207 10.05 30.71 -2.76
C GLN A 207 9.92 29.39 -2.02
N ARG A 208 10.51 29.37 -0.82
CA ARG A 208 10.52 28.23 0.07
C ARG A 208 9.12 28.06 0.65
N ARG A 209 8.04 27.87 -0.10
CA ARG A 209 6.74 27.41 0.47
C ARG A 209 6.00 26.35 -0.33
N ASP A 210 6.37 26.13 -1.58
CA ASP A 210 5.60 25.38 -2.56
C ASP A 210 6.27 24.06 -3.02
N ALA A 211 7.50 23.75 -2.57
CA ALA A 211 8.14 22.47 -2.93
C ALA A 211 7.44 21.27 -2.28
N LYS A 212 7.15 20.30 -3.15
CA LYS A 212 6.67 18.97 -2.78
C LYS A 212 7.90 18.08 -2.63
N VAL A 213 8.39 17.95 -1.39
CA VAL A 213 9.58 17.13 -1.08
C VAL A 213 9.38 15.64 -1.42
N ASP A 214 8.13 15.18 -1.50
CA ASP A 214 7.78 13.88 -2.05
C ASP A 214 6.87 13.99 -3.30
N LEU A 215 7.45 13.71 -4.47
CA LEU A 215 6.74 13.63 -5.77
C LEU A 215 6.35 12.20 -6.16
N TYR A 216 7.00 11.18 -5.59
CA TYR A 216 6.92 9.79 -6.07
C TYR A 216 6.21 8.85 -5.10
N ARG A 217 5.97 9.28 -3.85
CA ARG A 217 5.39 8.49 -2.75
C ARG A 217 6.18 7.21 -2.52
N GLY A 218 7.49 7.38 -2.34
CA GLY A 218 8.47 6.31 -2.17
C GLY A 218 8.40 5.57 -0.82
N THR A 219 9.46 4.84 -0.51
CA THR A 219 9.74 4.32 0.84
C THR A 219 10.80 5.18 1.50
N GLY A 220 10.60 5.55 2.77
CA GLY A 220 11.49 6.48 3.48
C GLY A 220 11.43 7.94 2.99
N SER A 221 10.37 8.35 2.28
CA SER A 221 10.08 9.76 1.98
C SER A 221 9.33 10.42 3.13
N CYS A 222 9.55 11.73 3.34
CA CYS A 222 8.81 12.51 4.33
C CYS A 222 7.69 13.30 3.64
N SER A 223 6.46 13.23 4.17
CA SER A 223 5.29 13.94 3.60
C SER A 223 5.15 15.38 4.11
N GLY A 224 6.12 15.87 4.87
CA GLY A 224 6.18 17.24 5.37
C GLY A 224 7.58 17.85 5.17
N PHE A 225 7.61 19.16 4.94
CA PHE A 225 8.85 19.92 5.04
C PHE A 225 9.33 20.01 6.49
N ARG A 226 10.65 20.06 6.64
CA ARG A 226 11.36 20.28 7.91
C ARG A 226 12.37 21.40 7.65
N SER A 227 12.39 22.45 8.45
CA SER A 227 13.41 23.51 8.30
C SER A 227 14.75 23.05 8.87
N PHE A 228 14.68 22.48 10.08
CA PHE A 228 15.77 21.75 10.71
C PHE A 228 15.35 20.31 10.97
N GLN A 229 16.28 19.38 10.78
CA GLN A 229 16.29 18.12 11.49
C GLN A 229 16.94 18.33 12.87
N GLY A 230 16.66 17.47 13.84
CA GLY A 230 17.19 17.61 15.19
C GLY A 230 16.89 16.43 16.09
N TRP A 231 17.63 16.34 17.19
CA TRP A 231 17.35 15.40 18.27
C TRP A 231 17.78 15.92 19.64
N LEU A 232 17.04 15.47 20.66
CA LEU A 232 17.41 15.58 22.07
C LEU A 232 18.34 14.42 22.44
N SER A 233 19.46 14.74 23.09
CA SER A 233 20.39 13.75 23.64
C SER A 233 19.79 13.06 24.86
N MET A 234 19.80 11.73 24.88
CA MET A 234 19.33 10.91 26.01
C MET A 234 20.45 10.08 26.65
N SER A 235 21.68 10.16 26.13
CA SER A 235 22.85 9.53 26.72
C SER A 235 24.09 10.44 26.62
N LYS A 236 25.24 9.91 27.06
CA LYS A 236 26.54 10.56 26.95
C LYS A 236 27.28 9.94 25.76
N CYS A 237 27.49 10.73 24.71
CA CYS A 237 27.95 10.28 23.41
C CYS A 237 28.86 11.34 22.77
N GLY A 238 29.77 10.95 21.88
CA GLY A 238 30.70 11.84 21.19
C GLY A 238 31.51 11.10 20.12
N PRO A 239 32.60 11.70 19.62
CA PRO A 239 33.34 11.16 18.49
C PRO A 239 33.92 9.76 18.78
N GLY A 240 33.60 8.79 17.91
CA GLY A 240 33.91 7.37 18.05
C GLY A 240 32.94 6.58 18.94
N GLU A 241 31.84 7.20 19.40
CA GLU A 241 30.83 6.59 20.28
C GLU A 241 29.47 6.48 19.58
N GLY A 242 29.45 6.38 18.24
CA GLY A 242 28.23 6.26 17.44
C GLY A 242 27.43 7.57 17.40
N THR A 243 28.12 8.69 17.12
CA THR A 243 27.53 10.03 17.10
C THR A 243 27.23 10.54 15.68
N LEU A 244 26.58 11.71 15.59
CA LEU A 244 26.31 12.39 14.32
C LEU A 244 27.60 12.98 13.73
N ARG A 245 27.80 12.87 12.42
CA ARG A 245 28.81 13.66 11.68
C ARG A 245 28.11 14.61 10.71
N VAL A 246 28.73 15.76 10.46
CA VAL A 246 28.22 16.81 9.56
C VAL A 246 29.35 17.41 8.73
N LEU A 247 29.03 17.97 7.55
CA LEU A 247 29.95 18.84 6.80
C LEU A 247 29.55 20.32 7.05
N PRO A 248 30.25 21.04 7.95
CA PRO A 248 29.78 22.31 8.51
C PRO A 248 30.03 23.54 7.60
N ASN A 249 29.52 23.50 6.36
CA ASN A 249 29.33 24.69 5.53
C ASN A 249 28.08 24.54 4.64
N ILE A 250 26.99 25.22 4.99
CA ILE A 250 25.72 25.02 4.26
C ILE A 250 25.71 25.65 2.86
N LYS A 251 26.25 26.86 2.67
CA LYS A 251 26.18 27.56 1.38
C LYS A 251 27.00 26.85 0.29
N LEU A 252 28.27 26.56 0.57
CA LEU A 252 29.19 25.98 -0.42
C LEU A 252 28.81 24.54 -0.77
N VAL A 253 28.40 23.74 0.22
CA VAL A 253 27.97 22.36 -0.02
C VAL A 253 26.70 22.34 -0.86
N THR A 254 25.62 23.05 -0.49
CA THR A 254 24.38 23.04 -1.29
C THR A 254 24.63 23.55 -2.71
N ALA A 255 25.44 24.61 -2.89
CA ALA A 255 25.83 25.06 -4.24
C ALA A 255 26.53 23.97 -5.05
N TYR A 256 27.46 23.22 -4.45
CA TYR A 256 28.18 22.15 -5.13
C TYR A 256 27.27 20.96 -5.45
N LEU A 257 26.40 20.56 -4.52
CA LEU A 257 25.45 19.47 -4.72
C LEU A 257 24.46 19.78 -5.87
N MET A 258 24.01 21.03 -5.99
CA MET A 258 23.11 21.46 -7.06
C MET A 258 23.80 21.61 -8.43
N LEU A 259 25.06 22.04 -8.47
CA LEU A 259 25.81 22.15 -9.73
C LEU A 259 26.43 20.83 -10.22
N ARG A 260 26.78 19.89 -9.33
CA ARG A 260 27.51 18.67 -9.73
C ARG A 260 26.87 17.82 -10.84
N PRO A 261 25.53 17.67 -10.95
CA PRO A 261 24.92 16.97 -12.09
C PRO A 261 25.28 17.55 -13.45
N PHE A 262 25.66 18.83 -13.52
CA PHE A 262 26.07 19.53 -14.74
C PHE A 262 27.59 19.49 -14.99
N PHE A 263 28.40 19.09 -14.00
CA PHE A 263 29.88 19.13 -14.08
C PHE A 263 30.52 17.79 -13.72
N LEU A 264 29.85 16.67 -14.00
CA LEU A 264 30.32 15.31 -13.65
C LEU A 264 31.75 15.02 -14.12
N ASN A 265 32.10 15.48 -15.32
CA ASN A 265 33.41 15.28 -15.95
C ASN A 265 34.29 16.55 -15.86
N GLU A 266 34.01 17.45 -14.92
CA GLU A 266 34.51 18.84 -14.84
C GLU A 266 34.17 19.77 -16.02
N SER A 267 33.72 19.24 -17.17
CA SER A 267 33.07 19.99 -18.24
C SER A 267 31.57 20.15 -18.01
N PHE A 268 30.97 21.25 -18.48
CA PHE A 268 29.51 21.44 -18.46
C PHE A 268 28.79 20.45 -19.39
N ASP A 269 27.73 19.81 -18.88
CA ASP A 269 26.88 18.86 -19.61
C ASP A 269 25.42 18.89 -19.11
N ALA A 270 24.52 19.36 -19.98
CA ALA A 270 23.06 19.32 -19.81
C ALA A 270 22.36 18.30 -20.75
N SER A 271 23.13 17.42 -21.40
CA SER A 271 22.65 16.40 -22.33
C SER A 271 22.41 15.05 -21.67
N GLU A 272 23.27 14.63 -20.74
CA GLU A 272 23.14 13.36 -20.04
C GLU A 272 22.06 13.40 -18.94
N PRO A 273 21.15 12.42 -18.83
CA PRO A 273 20.12 12.35 -17.79
C PRO A 273 20.66 11.87 -16.43
N THR A 274 21.93 12.13 -16.13
CA THR A 274 22.66 11.64 -14.95
C THR A 274 22.56 12.61 -13.76
N PHE A 275 22.14 12.11 -12.60
CA PHE A 275 22.15 12.86 -11.33
C PHE A 275 22.86 12.00 -10.26
N PRO A 276 24.17 12.20 -10.01
CA PRO A 276 24.91 11.38 -9.05
C PRO A 276 24.26 11.43 -7.66
N GLY A 277 24.17 10.29 -6.99
CA GLY A 277 23.57 10.17 -5.65
C GLY A 277 22.03 10.27 -5.58
N ALA A 278 21.34 10.72 -6.63
CA ALA A 278 19.89 10.83 -6.66
C ALA A 278 19.23 9.55 -7.22
N ILE A 279 18.31 8.97 -6.44
CA ILE A 279 17.47 7.85 -6.88
C ILE A 279 15.99 8.31 -6.78
N PRO A 280 15.27 8.48 -7.90
CA PRO A 280 13.87 8.89 -7.88
C PRO A 280 13.00 7.97 -7.02
N GLY A 281 12.31 8.53 -6.02
CA GLY A 281 11.51 7.76 -5.07
C GLY A 281 12.26 7.23 -3.83
N LYS A 282 13.51 7.63 -3.61
CA LYS A 282 14.17 7.58 -2.29
C LYS A 282 14.10 8.96 -1.62
N GLY A 283 14.06 8.97 -0.28
CA GLY A 283 14.08 10.20 0.52
C GLY A 283 15.49 10.71 0.87
N GLN A 284 16.53 10.04 0.36
CA GLN A 284 17.93 10.24 0.68
C GLN A 284 18.73 10.48 -0.61
N PHE A 285 19.76 11.32 -0.49
CA PHE A 285 20.65 11.70 -1.59
C PHE A 285 22.08 11.30 -1.22
N TYR A 286 22.62 10.31 -1.92
CA TYR A 286 23.85 9.62 -1.54
C TYR A 286 25.08 10.29 -2.15
N VAL A 287 25.60 11.28 -1.42
CA VAL A 287 26.89 11.94 -1.72
C VAL A 287 28.03 10.95 -1.41
N THR A 288 28.99 10.82 -2.31
CA THR A 288 30.16 9.93 -2.15
C THR A 288 31.43 10.58 -2.70
N SER A 289 32.60 10.25 -2.15
CA SER A 289 33.88 10.81 -2.59
C SER A 289 34.18 10.54 -4.08
N LYS A 290 33.67 9.43 -4.66
CA LYS A 290 33.79 9.13 -6.10
C LYS A 290 33.09 10.17 -6.98
N TYR A 291 31.89 10.60 -6.61
CA TYR A 291 31.12 11.57 -7.41
C TYR A 291 31.31 13.02 -6.95
N TYR A 292 31.76 13.26 -5.72
CA TYR A 292 31.90 14.58 -5.10
C TYR A 292 33.30 14.78 -4.47
N PRO A 293 34.40 14.69 -5.26
CA PRO A 293 35.76 14.72 -4.72
C PRO A 293 36.12 16.06 -4.07
N HIS A 294 35.68 17.19 -4.64
CA HIS A 294 35.92 18.55 -4.11
C HIS A 294 35.26 18.85 -2.75
N LEU A 295 34.54 17.90 -2.15
CA LEU A 295 34.09 18.01 -0.76
C LEU A 295 35.15 17.51 0.24
N GLU A 296 36.17 16.76 -0.18
CA GLU A 296 37.20 16.16 0.70
C GLU A 296 36.62 15.49 1.95
N GLN A 297 35.61 14.63 1.75
CA GLN A 297 34.71 14.12 2.80
C GLN A 297 35.46 13.53 4.00
N ASP A 298 36.53 12.78 3.73
CA ASP A 298 37.43 12.16 4.72
C ASP A 298 38.07 13.17 5.70
N ARG A 299 38.17 14.46 5.31
CA ARG A 299 38.73 15.57 6.09
C ARG A 299 37.68 16.56 6.59
N THR A 300 36.54 16.69 5.90
CA THR A 300 35.54 17.74 6.13
C THR A 300 34.26 17.27 6.83
N ILE A 301 33.92 15.98 6.73
CA ILE A 301 32.80 15.39 7.47
C ILE A 301 33.30 15.06 8.89
N ILE A 302 32.89 15.86 9.86
CA ILE A 302 33.40 15.80 11.23
C ILE A 302 32.31 15.38 12.22
N SER A 303 32.68 14.54 13.19
CA SER A 303 31.81 14.17 14.32
C SER A 303 31.48 15.38 15.19
N ILE A 304 30.27 15.44 15.71
CA ILE A 304 29.83 16.55 16.59
C ILE A 304 30.60 16.57 17.93
N PRO A 305 30.61 17.71 18.65
CA PRO A 305 31.15 17.76 20.02
C PRO A 305 30.45 16.77 20.96
N LYS A 306 31.17 16.27 21.98
CA LYS A 306 30.62 15.28 22.93
C LYS A 306 29.41 15.84 23.67
N VAL A 307 28.25 15.19 23.56
CA VAL A 307 26.97 15.56 24.19
C VAL A 307 26.78 14.89 25.55
N GLN A 308 26.01 15.55 26.43
CA GLN A 308 25.44 14.99 27.66
C GLN A 308 23.92 14.74 27.47
N PRO A 309 23.25 13.95 28.33
CA PRO A 309 21.80 13.85 28.29
C PRO A 309 21.18 15.22 28.58
N GLY A 310 20.26 15.66 27.72
CA GLY A 310 19.60 16.97 27.81
C GLY A 310 20.17 18.06 26.90
N ASP A 311 21.33 17.84 26.28
CA ASP A 311 21.78 18.63 25.12
C ASP A 311 20.87 18.39 23.91
N PHE A 312 20.78 19.34 22.99
CA PHE A 312 19.95 19.21 21.78
C PHE A 312 20.67 19.79 20.56
N ILE A 313 20.76 19.03 19.47
CA ILE A 313 21.35 19.50 18.21
C ILE A 313 20.29 19.69 17.13
N TYR A 314 20.43 20.79 16.38
CA TYR A 314 19.67 21.06 15.16
C TYR A 314 20.61 21.19 13.96
N TRP A 315 20.20 20.67 12.81
CA TRP A 315 20.88 20.89 11.53
C TRP A 315 19.89 21.18 10.41
N HIS A 316 20.27 22.12 9.54
CA HIS A 316 19.51 22.62 8.41
C HIS A 316 19.17 21.49 7.44
N THR A 317 17.98 21.53 6.86
CA THR A 317 17.46 20.44 6.01
C THR A 317 18.30 20.11 4.78
N ASP A 318 19.13 21.05 4.29
CA ASP A 318 20.00 20.85 3.13
C ASP A 318 21.46 20.54 3.53
N LEU A 319 21.75 20.35 4.83
CA LEU A 319 23.10 20.04 5.34
C LEU A 319 23.46 18.57 5.16
N LEU A 320 24.67 18.29 4.66
CA LEU A 320 25.20 16.93 4.57
C LEU A 320 25.55 16.39 5.97
N HIS A 321 25.04 15.21 6.29
CA HIS A 321 25.18 14.55 7.58
C HIS A 321 25.12 13.03 7.45
N GLU A 322 25.76 12.33 8.38
CA GLU A 322 25.81 10.88 8.51
C GLU A 322 25.93 10.48 9.99
N VAL A 323 25.97 9.18 10.29
CA VAL A 323 26.24 8.66 11.64
C VAL A 323 27.55 7.87 11.57
N GLU A 324 28.35 7.89 12.63
CA GLU A 324 29.56 7.06 12.72
C GLU A 324 29.22 5.56 12.58
N ASP A 325 29.99 4.84 11.74
CA ASP A 325 29.80 3.40 11.48
C ASP A 325 30.00 2.52 12.73
N GLU A 326 30.77 3.00 13.71
CA GLU A 326 31.10 2.29 14.95
C GLU A 326 30.73 3.09 16.20
N ASN A 327 30.21 2.39 17.22
CA ASN A 327 30.18 2.86 18.60
C ASN A 327 31.20 2.08 19.43
N ASN A 328 32.37 2.68 19.65
CA ASN A 328 33.41 2.16 20.56
C ASN A 328 33.28 2.73 21.98
N GLY A 329 32.16 3.40 22.29
CA GLY A 329 31.86 3.95 23.61
C GLY A 329 31.47 2.88 24.64
N PRO A 330 31.64 3.16 25.95
CA PRO A 330 31.29 2.24 27.03
C PRO A 330 29.77 2.19 27.34
N SER A 331 28.95 2.86 26.53
CA SER A 331 27.52 3.06 26.75
C SER A 331 26.77 3.22 25.43
N ASP A 332 25.44 3.11 25.48
CA ASP A 332 24.57 3.24 24.33
C ASP A 332 24.41 4.70 23.86
N SER A 333 24.44 4.91 22.54
CA SER A 333 24.11 6.18 21.90
C SER A 333 22.58 6.28 21.76
N SER A 334 21.94 7.17 22.52
CA SER A 334 20.48 7.27 22.61
C SER A 334 20.02 8.70 22.32
N VAL A 335 19.14 8.87 21.33
CA VAL A 335 18.64 10.18 20.91
C VAL A 335 17.14 10.13 20.61
N LEU A 336 16.44 11.25 20.83
CA LEU A 336 15.02 11.41 20.57
C LEU A 336 14.80 12.43 19.46
N TYR A 337 14.46 11.94 18.27
CA TYR A 337 14.25 12.76 17.07
C TYR A 337 13.07 13.72 17.21
N VAL A 338 13.37 15.01 17.06
CA VAL A 338 12.44 16.14 17.10
C VAL A 338 12.94 17.17 16.08
N ALA A 339 12.25 17.24 14.93
CA ALA A 339 12.55 18.19 13.88
C ALA A 339 11.69 19.45 14.01
N ASN A 340 12.12 20.57 13.43
CA ASN A 340 11.27 21.73 13.22
C ASN A 340 10.34 21.42 12.02
N VAL A 341 9.21 20.77 12.30
CA VAL A 341 8.13 20.45 11.32
C VAL A 341 7.09 21.58 11.35
N PRO A 342 7.01 22.46 10.34
CA PRO A 342 6.43 23.77 10.62
C PRO A 342 5.32 24.16 9.58
N LEU A 343 4.40 25.09 9.90
CA LEU A 343 3.12 25.36 9.22
C LEU A 343 3.21 26.20 7.91
N CYS A 344 3.20 25.52 6.77
CA CYS A 344 2.95 26.11 5.45
C CYS A 344 1.76 25.42 4.76
N PRO A 345 1.31 25.88 3.58
CA PRO A 345 0.21 25.25 2.85
C PRO A 345 0.44 23.77 2.55
N TYR A 346 1.69 23.36 2.33
CA TYR A 346 2.08 21.95 2.18
C TYR A 346 1.92 21.17 3.49
N ASN A 347 2.41 21.72 4.60
CA ASN A 347 2.43 21.05 5.90
C ASN A 347 1.10 21.05 6.67
N ILE A 348 0.10 21.86 6.29
CA ILE A 348 -1.25 21.75 6.85
C ILE A 348 -1.81 20.32 6.69
N GLN A 349 -1.59 19.67 5.54
CA GLN A 349 -2.04 18.29 5.35
C GLN A 349 -1.21 17.29 6.18
N ASN A 350 0.09 17.52 6.35
CA ASN A 350 0.95 16.71 7.22
C ASN A 350 0.53 16.82 8.70
N MET A 351 0.20 18.03 9.18
CA MET A 351 -0.35 18.27 10.52
C MET A 351 -1.68 17.53 10.72
N LEU A 352 -2.62 17.64 9.76
CA LEU A 352 -3.91 16.92 9.83
C LEU A 352 -3.75 15.39 9.81
N ASN A 353 -2.74 14.88 9.09
CA ASN A 353 -2.40 13.47 9.08
C ASN A 353 -1.86 13.01 10.46
N HIS A 354 -0.97 13.78 11.08
CA HIS A 354 -0.47 13.51 12.44
C HIS A 354 -1.58 13.63 13.50
N ARG A 355 -2.47 14.63 13.40
CA ARG A 355 -3.67 14.79 14.24
C ARG A 355 -4.54 13.53 14.24
N LYS A 356 -4.69 12.88 13.08
CA LYS A 356 -5.43 11.62 12.93
C LYS A 356 -4.66 10.46 13.54
N ALA A 357 -3.39 10.28 13.18
CA ALA A 357 -2.54 9.20 13.66
C ALA A 357 -2.41 9.18 15.20
N PHE A 358 -2.23 10.35 15.82
CA PHE A 358 -2.25 10.53 17.28
C PHE A 358 -3.58 10.09 17.91
N ARG A 359 -4.72 10.51 17.34
CA ARG A 359 -6.07 10.16 17.85
C ARG A 359 -6.43 8.68 17.67
N GLU A 360 -5.79 8.00 16.74
CA GLU A 360 -5.97 6.56 16.47
C GLU A 360 -4.84 5.72 17.08
N ALA A 361 -3.84 6.34 17.73
CA ALA A 361 -2.61 5.74 18.27
C ALA A 361 -1.82 4.85 17.27
N VAL A 362 -1.98 5.09 15.96
CA VAL A 362 -1.32 4.34 14.88
C VAL A 362 -0.06 5.06 14.37
N PRO A 363 0.92 4.36 13.78
CA PRO A 363 2.10 4.99 13.20
C PRO A 363 1.76 6.13 12.22
N PRO A 364 2.55 7.23 12.18
CA PRO A 364 2.37 8.30 11.21
C PRO A 364 2.44 7.80 9.76
N PRO A 365 1.70 8.39 8.79
CA PRO A 365 1.57 7.83 7.45
C PRO A 365 2.87 7.57 6.68
N ASP A 366 3.90 8.39 6.91
CA ASP A 366 5.24 8.26 6.33
C ASP A 366 5.87 6.88 6.64
N TYR A 367 5.59 6.34 7.84
CA TYR A 367 6.13 5.08 8.34
C TYR A 367 5.20 3.87 8.16
N LEU A 368 3.93 4.06 7.73
CA LEU A 368 2.98 2.95 7.59
C LEU A 368 3.45 1.84 6.61
N LYS A 369 4.36 2.17 5.69
CA LYS A 369 4.95 1.20 4.75
C LYS A 369 6.04 0.33 5.39
N ASP A 370 6.63 0.76 6.50
CA ASP A 370 7.70 0.04 7.18
C ASP A 370 7.16 -1.07 8.09
N PHE A 371 5.86 -1.04 8.41
CA PHE A 371 5.10 -2.05 9.15
C PHE A 371 4.66 -3.24 8.27
N GLY A 372 5.61 -3.79 7.50
CA GLY A 372 5.39 -4.95 6.62
C GLY A 372 5.38 -6.32 7.31
N GLY A 373 4.87 -6.43 8.55
CA GLY A 373 4.94 -7.67 9.33
C GLY A 373 4.01 -7.70 10.54
N PRO A 374 3.95 -8.84 11.27
CA PRO A 374 3.02 -9.07 12.38
C PRO A 374 3.51 -8.43 13.69
N TYR A 375 3.67 -7.10 13.67
CA TYR A 375 4.15 -6.32 14.82
C TYR A 375 2.98 -5.76 15.62
N GLU A 376 3.20 -5.62 16.93
CA GLU A 376 2.31 -4.83 17.78
C GLU A 376 2.45 -3.33 17.43
N VAL A 377 1.36 -2.58 17.60
CA VAL A 377 1.32 -1.12 17.37
C VAL A 377 0.74 -0.42 18.59
N GLU A 378 1.14 0.82 18.84
CA GLU A 378 0.80 1.54 20.08
C GLU A 378 -0.71 1.62 20.39
N ALA A 379 -1.57 1.59 19.38
CA ALA A 379 -3.03 1.45 19.50
C ALA A 379 -3.53 0.14 20.16
N GLN A 380 -2.65 -0.82 20.42
CA GLN A 380 -2.93 -2.08 21.12
C GLN A 380 -2.50 -2.05 22.60
N HIS A 381 -1.78 -1.02 23.03
CA HIS A 381 -1.21 -0.92 24.38
C HIS A 381 -2.00 0.08 25.24
N ASP A 382 -2.61 -0.38 26.33
CA ASP A 382 -3.42 0.48 27.22
C ASP A 382 -2.64 1.70 27.77
N ASP A 383 -1.32 1.58 27.92
CA ASP A 383 -0.44 2.65 28.42
C ASP A 383 0.17 3.54 27.31
N HIS A 384 -0.35 3.50 26.08
CA HIS A 384 0.11 4.39 25.02
C HIS A 384 0.06 5.87 25.45
N GLY A 385 1.09 6.63 25.07
CA GLY A 385 1.20 8.06 25.41
C GLY A 385 0.32 8.98 24.56
N ALA A 386 -0.33 8.45 23.51
CA ALA A 386 -1.21 9.15 22.56
C ALA A 386 -2.50 9.70 23.21
N ARG A 387 -2.35 10.63 24.15
CA ARG A 387 -3.40 11.15 25.03
C ARG A 387 -3.21 12.64 25.26
N GLU A 388 -4.30 13.40 25.27
CA GLU A 388 -4.26 14.85 25.45
C GLU A 388 -3.77 15.32 26.83
N GLU A 389 -3.67 14.41 27.80
CA GLU A 389 -3.10 14.63 29.15
C GLU A 389 -1.56 14.61 29.17
N ASN A 390 -0.92 14.01 28.16
CA ASN A 390 0.55 13.99 28.02
C ASN A 390 1.08 15.19 27.21
N ILE A 391 0.20 16.05 26.67
CA ILE A 391 0.58 17.25 25.92
C ILE A 391 0.72 18.42 26.90
N LEU A 392 1.95 18.87 27.13
CA LEU A 392 2.30 19.77 28.24
C LEU A 392 1.90 21.24 28.04
N THR A 393 1.60 21.66 26.80
CA THR A 393 1.36 23.05 26.40
C THR A 393 0.19 23.19 25.44
N VAL A 394 -0.42 24.39 25.36
CA VAL A 394 -1.42 24.70 24.33
C VAL A 394 -0.77 24.74 22.94
N GLU A 395 0.50 25.12 22.90
CA GLU A 395 1.36 25.25 21.73
C GLU A 395 1.67 23.85 21.16
N GLY A 396 1.95 22.86 22.01
CA GLY A 396 2.01 21.45 21.62
C GLY A 396 0.67 20.91 21.10
N LYS A 397 -0.47 21.39 21.64
CA LYS A 397 -1.80 21.06 21.07
C LYS A 397 -2.04 21.72 19.72
N ARG A 398 -1.55 22.93 19.49
CA ARG A 398 -1.59 23.62 18.18
C ARG A 398 -0.71 22.90 17.15
N ALA A 399 0.52 22.53 17.51
CA ALA A 399 1.43 21.76 16.66
C ALA A 399 0.88 20.40 16.22
N LEU A 400 0.10 19.72 17.07
CA LEU A 400 -0.62 18.48 16.72
C LEU A 400 -2.00 18.71 16.06
N GLY A 401 -2.37 19.96 15.75
CA GLY A 401 -3.67 20.34 15.20
C GLY A 401 -4.87 20.07 16.12
N LEU A 402 -4.64 19.88 17.42
CA LEU A 402 -5.68 19.59 18.42
C LEU A 402 -6.34 20.85 18.98
N ALA A 403 -5.66 22.00 18.91
CA ALA A 403 -6.18 23.33 19.26
C ALA A 403 -6.04 24.33 18.10
N GLU A 404 -6.90 25.36 18.07
CA GLU A 404 -6.86 26.42 17.06
C GLU A 404 -5.67 27.39 17.32
N PHE A 405 -5.06 27.87 16.22
CA PHE A 405 -4.03 28.90 16.26
C PHE A 405 -4.66 30.26 16.57
N ASP A 406 -3.94 31.12 17.29
CA ASP A 406 -4.42 32.49 17.52
C ASP A 406 -4.17 33.34 16.27
N GLU A 407 -5.22 33.60 15.49
CA GLU A 407 -5.19 34.49 14.32
C GLU A 407 -5.13 35.98 14.70
N ASN A 408 -5.25 36.33 15.99
CA ASN A 408 -5.28 37.70 16.52
C ASN A 408 -4.10 38.03 17.46
N GLU A 409 -3.07 37.17 17.53
CA GLU A 409 -1.87 37.42 18.34
C GLU A 409 -1.21 38.77 17.94
N PRO A 410 -0.81 39.62 18.90
CA PRO A 410 -0.14 40.88 18.61
C PRO A 410 1.21 40.67 17.92
N GLY A 411 1.43 41.34 16.79
CA GLY A 411 2.69 41.30 16.04
C GLY A 411 2.73 40.34 14.85
N LEU A 412 1.66 39.60 14.55
CA LEU A 412 1.59 38.76 13.35
C LEU A 412 1.57 39.58 12.04
N THR A 413 2.41 39.21 11.08
CA THR A 413 2.36 39.68 9.69
C THR A 413 1.07 39.25 8.99
N GLU A 414 0.80 39.80 7.80
CA GLU A 414 -0.31 39.35 6.95
C GLU A 414 -0.18 37.86 6.60
N GLY A 415 1.02 37.43 6.21
CA GLY A 415 1.35 36.04 5.91
C GLY A 415 1.09 35.08 7.07
N GLN A 416 1.55 35.45 8.27
CA GLN A 416 1.36 34.68 9.50
C GLN A 416 -0.12 34.49 9.84
N ARG A 417 -0.88 35.59 9.81
CA ARG A 417 -2.33 35.58 10.06
C ARG A 417 -3.05 34.66 9.08
N LYS A 418 -2.76 34.83 7.78
CA LYS A 418 -3.36 34.08 6.68
C LYS A 418 -3.09 32.58 6.74
N ILE A 419 -1.89 32.14 7.12
CA ILE A 419 -1.62 30.70 7.25
C ILE A 419 -2.26 30.09 8.51
N ARG A 420 -2.34 30.85 9.61
CA ARG A 420 -3.09 30.44 10.82
C ARG A 420 -4.59 30.35 10.54
N GLU A 421 -5.16 31.31 9.80
CA GLU A 421 -6.54 31.26 9.30
C GLU A 421 -6.77 30.01 8.43
N MET A 422 -5.91 29.74 7.45
CA MET A 422 -5.98 28.54 6.59
C MET A 422 -5.89 27.24 7.41
N ALA A 423 -5.02 27.17 8.41
CA ALA A 423 -4.89 26.01 9.29
C ALA A 423 -6.15 25.83 10.17
N ASN A 424 -6.67 26.92 10.73
CA ASN A 424 -7.94 26.93 11.46
C ASN A 424 -9.11 26.51 10.54
N GLU A 425 -9.18 27.01 9.30
CA GLU A 425 -10.17 26.57 8.31
C GLU A 425 -10.04 25.09 7.95
N ALA A 426 -8.83 24.55 7.83
CA ALA A 426 -8.59 23.14 7.53
C ALA A 426 -8.93 22.23 8.72
N MET A 427 -8.63 22.67 9.95
CA MET A 427 -8.97 21.98 11.19
C MET A 427 -10.47 22.02 11.56
N ARG A 428 -11.20 23.05 11.10
CA ARG A 428 -12.63 23.27 11.34
C ARG A 428 -13.50 22.20 10.66
N ASP A 429 -14.50 21.72 11.39
CA ASP A 429 -15.55 20.83 10.85
C ASP A 429 -16.52 21.59 9.94
N CYS A 430 -16.97 20.99 8.81
CA CYS A 430 -18.03 21.61 7.99
C CYS A 430 -19.28 21.85 8.85
N ASP A 431 -20.05 22.90 8.58
CA ASP A 431 -21.24 23.29 9.36
C ASP A 431 -22.20 22.10 9.60
N ALA A 432 -22.29 21.18 8.63
CA ALA A 432 -23.07 19.95 8.74
C ALA A 432 -22.41 18.83 9.56
N CYS A 433 -21.07 18.72 9.57
CA CYS A 433 -20.31 17.85 10.47
C CYS A 433 -20.45 18.31 11.93
N ARG A 434 -20.18 19.60 12.18
CA ARG A 434 -20.25 20.24 13.49
C ARG A 434 -21.64 20.17 14.11
N LYS A 435 -22.70 20.47 13.35
CA LYS A 435 -24.11 20.32 13.79
C LYS A 435 -24.47 18.87 14.15
N ARG A 436 -23.80 17.88 13.54
CA ARG A 436 -24.02 16.44 13.79
C ARG A 436 -23.07 15.85 14.84
N LYS A 437 -22.07 16.60 15.30
CA LYS A 437 -20.97 16.14 16.18
C LYS A 437 -20.16 14.97 15.58
N ILE A 438 -19.92 15.00 14.27
CA ILE A 438 -19.16 13.97 13.53
C ILE A 438 -17.93 14.63 12.91
N CYS A 439 -16.77 13.98 13.04
CA CYS A 439 -15.48 14.44 12.50
C CYS A 439 -15.53 14.71 10.99
N CYS A 440 -15.02 15.87 10.56
CA CYS A 440 -14.92 16.30 9.17
C CYS A 440 -13.65 15.77 8.50
N VAL A 441 -13.72 14.57 7.93
CA VAL A 441 -12.64 14.01 7.12
C VAL A 441 -12.67 14.62 5.72
N ARG A 442 -11.61 15.34 5.34
CA ARG A 442 -11.36 15.79 3.95
C ARG A 442 -10.31 14.89 3.31
N GLU A 443 -10.39 14.73 1.99
CA GLU A 443 -9.45 13.94 1.20
C GLU A 443 -8.69 14.89 0.24
N PRO A 444 -7.39 14.67 -0.02
CA PRO A 444 -6.62 15.52 -0.92
C PRO A 444 -7.25 15.60 -2.31
N GLY A 445 -7.46 16.83 -2.81
CA GLY A 445 -8.08 17.08 -4.12
C GLY A 445 -9.61 17.25 -4.12
N HIS A 446 -10.24 17.38 -2.94
CA HIS A 446 -11.69 17.60 -2.84
C HIS A 446 -12.08 18.75 -1.89
N ASP A 447 -12.74 19.78 -2.43
CA ASP A 447 -13.23 20.97 -1.68
C ASP A 447 -14.34 20.66 -0.67
N THR A 448 -14.87 19.43 -0.67
CA THR A 448 -15.96 18.98 0.20
C THR A 448 -15.50 17.78 1.02
N CYS A 449 -15.75 17.81 2.34
CA CYS A 449 -15.42 16.69 3.21
C CYS A 449 -16.25 15.45 2.87
N ALA A 450 -15.74 14.25 3.14
CA ALA A 450 -16.37 12.99 2.78
C ALA A 450 -17.82 12.88 3.25
N LEU A 451 -18.16 13.36 4.46
CA LEU A 451 -19.55 13.36 4.96
C LEU A 451 -20.43 14.42 4.27
N CYS A 452 -19.94 15.66 4.11
CA CYS A 452 -20.66 16.72 3.40
C CYS A 452 -20.92 16.28 1.93
N ARG A 453 -19.95 15.60 1.28
CA ARG A 453 -19.99 15.03 -0.07
C ARG A 453 -20.96 13.84 -0.21
N VAL A 454 -20.81 12.79 0.62
CA VAL A 454 -21.66 11.57 0.60
C VAL A 454 -23.13 11.85 0.93
N LYS A 455 -23.43 12.96 1.62
CA LYS A 455 -24.80 13.39 1.92
C LYS A 455 -25.30 14.53 1.03
N SER A 456 -24.55 14.92 0.00
CA SER A 456 -24.89 16.01 -0.94
C SER A 456 -25.28 17.33 -0.24
N VAL A 457 -24.64 17.65 0.89
CA VAL A 457 -24.90 18.87 1.68
C VAL A 457 -23.77 19.87 1.46
N THR A 458 -24.10 21.13 1.23
CA THR A 458 -23.10 22.17 0.97
C THR A 458 -22.09 22.29 2.12
N CYS A 459 -20.82 22.10 1.80
CA CYS A 459 -19.71 22.14 2.75
C CYS A 459 -19.36 23.60 3.09
N GLN A 460 -20.11 24.21 4.01
CA GLN A 460 -19.91 25.60 4.45
C GLN A 460 -19.24 25.67 5.83
N PHE A 461 -18.62 26.80 6.14
CA PHE A 461 -17.94 27.09 7.41
C PHE A 461 -18.43 28.41 8.03
N LYS A 462 -19.64 28.85 7.65
CA LYS A 462 -20.11 30.23 7.86
C LYS A 462 -20.72 30.49 9.24
N SER A 463 -21.01 29.45 10.03
CA SER A 463 -21.66 29.64 11.34
C SER A 463 -20.65 29.83 12.48
N ILE A 464 -20.75 30.95 13.19
CA ILE A 464 -19.95 31.23 14.40
C ILE A 464 -20.36 30.22 15.50
N PRO A 465 -19.41 29.59 16.22
CA PRO A 465 -19.75 28.71 17.34
C PRO A 465 -20.42 29.51 18.47
N ASN A 466 -21.58 29.07 18.95
CA ASN A 466 -22.28 29.70 20.07
C ASN A 466 -21.43 29.61 21.34
N ALA A 467 -20.98 30.76 21.85
CA ALA A 467 -20.24 30.85 23.10
C ALA A 467 -21.05 30.25 24.26
N ARG A 468 -20.42 29.40 25.08
CA ARG A 468 -20.99 28.91 26.33
C ARG A 468 -21.19 30.10 27.29
N LYS A 469 -22.44 30.47 27.57
CA LYS A 469 -22.74 31.39 28.68
C LYS A 469 -22.30 30.73 29.99
N GLY A 470 -21.29 31.31 30.64
CA GLY A 470 -20.84 30.89 31.97
C GLY A 470 -21.94 31.09 33.01
N GLY A 471 -22.01 30.18 33.99
CA GLY A 471 -22.95 30.31 35.10
C GLY A 471 -22.54 31.42 36.07
N SER A 472 -23.53 32.14 36.61
CA SER A 472 -23.34 33.07 37.73
C SER A 472 -24.45 32.89 38.77
N SER A 473 -24.21 33.44 39.95
CA SER A 473 -24.68 32.95 41.25
C SER A 473 -26.13 33.28 41.68
N ARG A 474 -26.67 32.36 42.50
CA ARG A 474 -27.57 32.55 43.67
C ARG A 474 -29.10 32.72 43.46
N SER A 475 -29.79 32.34 44.55
CA SER A 475 -31.20 31.95 44.75
C SER A 475 -32.04 33.13 45.38
N PRO A 476 -33.26 32.99 46.00
CA PRO A 476 -34.07 31.79 46.37
C PRO A 476 -35.64 31.91 46.28
N VAL A 477 -36.36 30.90 46.85
CA VAL A 477 -37.69 30.94 47.54
C VAL A 477 -38.99 30.40 46.84
N SER A 478 -39.56 29.30 47.42
CA SER A 478 -41.00 28.85 47.43
C SER A 478 -41.70 28.43 46.11
N SER A 479 -42.75 27.56 46.06
CA SER A 479 -43.37 26.63 47.05
C SER A 479 -44.18 25.49 46.38
N THR A 480 -44.46 24.44 47.18
CA THR A 480 -45.23 23.17 47.01
C THR A 480 -46.76 23.26 46.74
N PRO A 481 -47.57 22.16 46.55
CA PRO A 481 -47.32 20.74 46.12
C PRO A 481 -48.42 19.96 45.30
N LYS A 482 -48.03 18.86 44.59
CA LYS A 482 -48.79 17.55 44.36
C LYS A 482 -50.13 17.58 43.57
N PRO A 483 -50.81 16.43 43.24
CA PRO A 483 -50.49 14.97 43.34
C PRO A 483 -50.28 14.25 41.97
N ARG A 484 -49.56 13.12 41.82
CA ARG A 484 -49.85 11.68 42.14
C ARG A 484 -51.10 11.10 41.44
N SER A 485 -50.99 10.16 40.47
CA SER A 485 -50.74 8.67 40.58
C SER A 485 -52.05 7.86 40.72
N PRO A 486 -52.11 6.50 40.59
CA PRO A 486 -51.08 5.44 40.49
C PRO A 486 -51.08 4.74 39.07
N THR A 487 -50.87 3.44 38.75
CA THR A 487 -50.81 2.15 39.52
C THR A 487 -50.11 0.97 38.77
N LEU A 488 -48.91 0.55 39.23
CA LEU A 488 -48.35 -0.84 39.28
C LEU A 488 -48.30 -1.72 37.97
N THR A 489 -47.65 -2.89 37.88
CA THR A 489 -46.98 -3.84 38.84
C THR A 489 -45.61 -4.32 38.34
N ALA A 490 -44.77 -4.87 39.24
CA ALA A 490 -43.50 -5.56 38.92
C ALA A 490 -43.17 -6.67 39.94
N SER A 491 -42.36 -7.67 39.53
CA SER A 491 -41.70 -8.69 40.38
C SER A 491 -40.48 -9.24 39.60
N GLN A 492 -39.28 -9.58 40.10
CA GLN A 492 -38.83 -10.29 41.33
C GLN A 492 -39.28 -11.77 41.36
N ARG A 493 -38.45 -12.82 41.56
CA ARG A 493 -36.97 -13.01 41.70
C ARG A 493 -36.58 -14.28 40.87
N GLN A 494 -35.58 -15.15 41.11
CA GLN A 494 -34.48 -15.32 42.10
C GLN A 494 -33.36 -16.20 41.48
N ALA A 495 -32.31 -16.53 42.25
CA ALA A 495 -31.30 -17.55 41.92
C ALA A 495 -31.11 -18.53 43.10
N THR A 496 -30.82 -19.81 42.80
CA THR A 496 -30.52 -20.89 43.78
C THR A 496 -29.64 -21.96 43.13
N SER A 497 -28.91 -22.73 43.95
CA SER A 497 -27.90 -23.72 43.54
C SER A 497 -27.99 -25.01 44.36
N GLU A 498 -27.71 -26.17 43.75
CA GLU A 498 -27.12 -27.38 44.36
C GLU A 498 -26.87 -28.40 43.21
N SER A 499 -25.68 -29.00 43.07
CA SER A 499 -25.19 -30.23 43.72
C SER A 499 -25.93 -31.51 43.25
N SER A 500 -25.29 -32.64 42.92
CA SER A 500 -23.91 -33.10 43.11
C SER A 500 -23.48 -33.99 41.89
N SER A 501 -22.41 -34.82 41.81
CA SER A 501 -21.56 -35.44 42.83
C SER A 501 -20.14 -35.86 42.33
N THR A 502 -19.56 -36.86 42.99
CA THR A 502 -18.21 -37.46 42.95
C THR A 502 -18.08 -38.67 41.97
N GLN A 503 -16.93 -39.31 41.64
CA GLN A 503 -15.65 -39.42 42.37
C GLN A 503 -14.44 -39.90 41.49
N ASN A 504 -13.41 -39.06 41.39
CA ASN A 504 -11.98 -39.31 41.70
C ASN A 504 -11.34 -40.75 41.58
N LYS A 505 -10.32 -40.94 40.70
CA LYS A 505 -8.96 -41.54 40.96
C LYS A 505 -8.13 -41.94 39.71
N ARG A 506 -6.80 -41.76 39.77
CA ARG A 506 -5.74 -42.45 38.98
C ARG A 506 -4.80 -43.20 39.94
N PRO A 507 -4.18 -44.33 39.54
CA PRO A 507 -2.71 -44.37 39.39
C PRO A 507 -2.26 -45.19 38.14
N PRO A 508 -1.07 -45.82 38.03
CA PRO A 508 0.02 -45.32 37.18
C PRO A 508 0.38 -46.21 35.96
N LEU A 509 1.40 -45.78 35.19
CA LEU A 509 1.76 -46.32 33.87
C LEU A 509 2.40 -47.73 33.89
N ARG A 510 2.18 -48.48 32.80
CA ARG A 510 3.28 -49.06 32.00
C ARG A 510 2.87 -49.35 30.55
N ASP A 511 3.88 -49.58 29.71
CA ASP A 511 3.87 -49.32 28.26
C ASP A 511 3.28 -50.44 27.39
N VAL A 512 2.46 -50.05 26.40
CA VAL A 512 2.35 -50.74 25.10
C VAL A 512 2.09 -49.69 24.02
N LEU A 513 2.91 -49.65 22.97
CA LEU A 513 2.68 -48.86 21.75
C LEU A 513 2.06 -49.73 20.65
N PRO A 514 0.87 -49.38 20.15
CA PRO A 514 0.42 -49.68 18.79
C PRO A 514 0.29 -48.37 17.96
N PRO A 515 0.16 -48.45 16.62
CA PRO A 515 0.74 -47.44 15.72
C PRO A 515 -0.03 -46.11 15.64
N SER A 516 0.71 -45.06 15.27
CA SER A 516 0.22 -43.71 15.03
C SER A 516 -0.80 -43.66 13.88
N ARG A 517 -2.09 -43.57 14.21
CA ARG A 517 -3.08 -43.00 13.28
C ARG A 517 -2.77 -41.52 13.07
N PRO A 518 -2.66 -41.01 11.84
CA PRO A 518 -2.62 -39.56 11.63
C PRO A 518 -3.95 -38.97 12.08
N THR A 519 -3.90 -38.00 12.99
CA THR A 519 -5.08 -37.22 13.38
C THR A 519 -5.50 -36.36 12.20
N LYS A 520 -6.57 -36.76 11.51
CA LYS A 520 -7.25 -35.90 10.53
C LYS A 520 -7.82 -34.69 11.26
N GLN A 521 -7.02 -33.63 11.32
CA GLN A 521 -7.51 -32.28 11.60
C GLN A 521 -8.33 -31.80 10.39
N TRP A 522 -9.19 -30.83 10.66
CA TRP A 522 -10.16 -30.29 9.70
C TRP A 522 -10.24 -28.78 9.89
N ILE A 523 -10.23 -28.04 8.79
CA ILE A 523 -10.19 -26.58 8.79
C ILE A 523 -11.49 -26.04 8.21
N SER A 524 -12.02 -24.98 8.82
CA SER A 524 -13.23 -24.31 8.36
C SER A 524 -12.91 -23.29 7.27
N GLN A 525 -13.18 -23.61 6.00
CA GLN A 525 -13.13 -22.64 4.91
C GLN A 525 -14.36 -21.73 4.94
N PHE A 526 -14.15 -20.41 4.89
CA PHE A 526 -15.22 -19.42 4.77
C PHE A 526 -15.69 -19.31 3.31
N VAL A 527 -16.91 -19.78 3.05
CA VAL A 527 -17.54 -19.72 1.72
C VAL A 527 -18.27 -18.37 1.59
N GLY A 528 -17.62 -17.42 0.94
CA GLY A 528 -18.12 -16.06 0.73
C GLY A 528 -18.97 -15.89 -0.53
N SER A 529 -19.96 -14.99 -0.48
CA SER A 529 -20.92 -14.78 -1.57
C SER A 529 -20.37 -14.26 -2.92
N SER A 530 -19.07 -13.93 -2.99
CA SER A 530 -18.38 -13.41 -4.18
C SER A 530 -17.93 -14.47 -5.18
N VAL A 531 -17.83 -15.75 -4.76
CA VAL A 531 -17.41 -16.86 -5.63
C VAL A 531 -18.61 -17.61 -6.24
N ASP A 532 -18.32 -18.64 -7.03
CA ASP A 532 -19.33 -19.55 -7.61
C ASP A 532 -20.13 -20.33 -6.55
N GLN A 533 -19.53 -20.61 -5.39
CA GLN A 533 -20.12 -21.35 -4.28
C GLN A 533 -21.12 -20.46 -3.51
N ASP A 534 -22.24 -20.12 -4.15
CA ASP A 534 -23.22 -19.20 -3.58
C ASP A 534 -24.00 -19.83 -2.40
N PRO A 535 -23.94 -19.27 -1.17
CA PRO A 535 -24.73 -19.73 -0.03
C PRO A 535 -26.26 -19.76 -0.31
N PHE A 536 -26.75 -18.95 -1.25
CA PHE A 536 -28.15 -18.91 -1.65
C PHE A 536 -28.57 -20.10 -2.53
N ILE A 537 -27.63 -20.76 -3.20
CA ILE A 537 -27.85 -22.01 -3.94
C ILE A 537 -27.58 -23.19 -3.02
N LEU A 538 -26.42 -23.19 -2.34
CA LEU A 538 -25.95 -24.29 -1.50
C LEU A 538 -26.97 -24.70 -0.42
N ARG A 539 -27.75 -23.76 0.13
CA ARG A 539 -28.82 -24.05 1.11
C ARG A 539 -29.89 -25.07 0.65
N HIS A 540 -29.95 -25.39 -0.65
CA HIS A 540 -30.89 -26.33 -1.24
C HIS A 540 -30.25 -27.68 -1.61
N CYS A 541 -28.95 -27.86 -1.41
CA CYS A 541 -28.26 -29.12 -1.66
C CYS A 541 -28.36 -30.07 -0.45
N SER A 542 -28.54 -31.36 -0.72
CA SER A 542 -28.43 -32.43 0.28
C SER A 542 -26.98 -32.55 0.74
N PHE A 543 -26.72 -32.41 2.04
CA PHE A 543 -25.38 -32.51 2.64
C PHE A 543 -25.28 -33.67 3.63
N ASN A 544 -24.12 -34.33 3.67
CA ASN A 544 -23.80 -35.41 4.59
C ASN A 544 -23.08 -34.91 5.87
N ASP A 545 -22.59 -35.83 6.70
CA ASP A 545 -22.03 -35.59 8.04
C ASP A 545 -20.75 -34.71 8.10
N LEU A 546 -20.32 -34.12 7.00
CA LEU A 546 -19.10 -33.29 6.88
C LEU A 546 -19.30 -31.81 7.26
N ASN A 547 -20.37 -31.50 8.02
CA ASN A 547 -20.61 -30.25 8.76
C ASN A 547 -20.51 -28.94 7.95
N LEU A 548 -21.67 -28.43 7.54
CA LEU A 548 -21.87 -27.02 7.13
C LEU A 548 -22.61 -26.25 8.23
N TYR A 549 -21.92 -25.32 8.91
CA TYR A 549 -22.55 -24.48 9.93
C TYR A 549 -23.11 -23.18 9.34
N LYS A 550 -24.41 -22.94 9.57
CA LYS A 550 -25.13 -21.73 9.17
C LYS A 550 -24.97 -20.62 10.22
N ARG A 551 -24.78 -19.39 9.76
CA ARG A 551 -24.97 -18.16 10.56
C ARG A 551 -25.92 -17.21 9.85
N ASP A 552 -26.59 -16.33 10.62
CA ASP A 552 -27.68 -15.48 10.14
C ASP A 552 -27.27 -14.43 9.08
N ASN A 553 -25.96 -14.17 8.95
CA ASN A 553 -25.36 -13.24 7.99
C ASN A 553 -24.99 -13.90 6.63
N TRP A 554 -25.74 -14.91 6.17
CA TRP A 554 -25.59 -15.52 4.83
C TRP A 554 -24.18 -16.06 4.49
N ALA A 555 -23.52 -16.68 5.46
CA ALA A 555 -22.21 -17.30 5.29
C ALA A 555 -22.26 -18.80 5.64
N CYS A 556 -21.50 -19.60 4.89
CA CYS A 556 -21.30 -21.02 5.13
C CYS A 556 -19.85 -21.29 5.53
N LEU A 557 -19.64 -22.12 6.55
CA LEU A 557 -18.34 -22.67 6.90
C LEU A 557 -18.30 -24.14 6.46
N ARG A 558 -17.43 -24.49 5.52
CA ARG A 558 -17.21 -25.87 5.05
C ARG A 558 -16.01 -26.46 5.79
N LEU A 559 -16.11 -27.66 6.35
CA LEU A 559 -14.93 -28.41 6.79
C LEU A 559 -14.18 -28.95 5.56
N VAL A 560 -12.88 -28.72 5.55
CA VAL A 560 -11.95 -29.16 4.51
C VAL A 560 -10.80 -29.92 5.17
N PRO A 561 -10.33 -31.06 4.62
CA PRO A 561 -9.18 -31.77 5.19
C PRO A 561 -7.90 -30.92 5.14
N ASP A 562 -7.03 -31.09 6.14
CA ASP A 562 -5.74 -30.36 6.26
C ASP A 562 -4.83 -30.45 5.01
N SER A 563 -4.99 -31.47 4.17
CA SER A 563 -4.30 -31.60 2.87
C SER A 563 -4.62 -30.47 1.86
N HIS A 564 -5.49 -29.51 2.21
CA HIS A 564 -5.69 -28.27 1.46
C HIS A 564 -4.82 -27.09 1.92
N LEU A 565 -4.16 -27.18 3.09
CA LEU A 565 -3.06 -26.28 3.48
C LEU A 565 -1.68 -26.82 3.07
N ASP A 566 -1.63 -28.04 2.55
CA ASP A 566 -0.41 -28.59 1.97
C ASP A 566 0.04 -27.73 0.78
N ALA A 567 1.28 -27.24 0.85
CA ALA A 567 1.90 -26.46 -0.23
C ALA A 567 2.33 -27.35 -1.41
N ARG A 568 2.56 -28.65 -1.16
CA ARG A 568 2.91 -29.66 -2.16
C ARG A 568 2.03 -30.91 -1.94
N PRO A 569 0.70 -30.82 -2.20
CA PRO A 569 -0.23 -31.93 -2.03
C PRO A 569 0.17 -33.14 -2.89
N TRP A 570 -0.48 -34.30 -2.70
CA TRP A 570 -0.09 -35.56 -3.38
C TRP A 570 -0.07 -35.51 -4.93
N TYR A 571 -0.74 -34.51 -5.53
CA TYR A 571 -0.82 -34.19 -6.97
C TYR A 571 0.04 -32.98 -7.39
N TYR A 572 0.85 -32.43 -6.49
CA TYR A 572 1.98 -31.58 -6.86
C TYR A 572 3.09 -32.46 -7.44
N PRO A 573 3.85 -32.00 -8.46
CA PRO A 573 4.90 -32.82 -9.06
C PRO A 573 5.94 -33.30 -8.05
N LYS A 574 6.21 -34.62 -8.05
CA LYS A 574 7.15 -35.28 -7.13
C LYS A 574 8.56 -35.40 -7.70
N GLU A 575 8.65 -35.40 -9.03
CA GLU A 575 9.89 -35.38 -9.80
C GLU A 575 10.38 -33.93 -9.90
N SER A 576 11.70 -33.71 -9.79
CA SER A 576 12.25 -32.37 -9.94
C SER A 576 12.13 -31.94 -11.41
N ILE A 577 12.06 -30.63 -11.66
CA ILE A 577 12.04 -30.14 -13.04
C ILE A 577 13.33 -30.53 -13.80
N GLN A 578 14.46 -30.70 -13.10
CA GLN A 578 15.70 -31.17 -13.72
C GLN A 578 15.67 -32.66 -14.12
N ASP A 579 14.76 -33.47 -13.56
CA ASP A 579 14.57 -34.88 -13.92
C ASP A 579 13.61 -35.05 -15.12
N VAL A 580 12.82 -33.99 -15.42
CA VAL A 580 11.68 -34.01 -16.35
C VAL A 580 12.02 -33.37 -17.70
N VAL A 581 12.96 -32.43 -17.74
CA VAL A 581 13.46 -31.80 -18.98
C VAL A 581 14.44 -32.74 -19.69
N GLN A 582 14.27 -32.95 -20.99
CA GLN A 582 15.12 -33.85 -21.79
C GLN A 582 16.34 -33.15 -22.43
N GLU A 583 16.22 -31.85 -22.66
CA GLU A 583 17.24 -30.99 -23.26
C GLU A 583 18.17 -30.35 -22.20
N ASP A 584 19.32 -29.78 -22.60
CA ASP A 584 20.25 -29.15 -21.65
C ASP A 584 19.60 -27.93 -20.95
N PRO A 585 19.38 -27.97 -19.61
CA PRO A 585 18.75 -26.87 -18.89
C PRO A 585 19.57 -25.58 -18.91
N ALA A 586 20.90 -25.66 -18.98
CA ALA A 586 21.77 -24.49 -19.02
C ALA A 586 21.70 -23.79 -20.40
N GLN A 587 21.72 -24.56 -21.48
CA GLN A 587 21.54 -23.99 -22.83
C GLN A 587 20.10 -23.53 -23.08
N LEU A 588 19.06 -24.16 -22.50
CA LEU A 588 17.70 -23.62 -22.50
C LEU A 588 17.61 -22.27 -21.75
N LEU A 589 18.21 -22.17 -20.55
CA LEU A 589 18.26 -20.93 -19.77
C LEU A 589 18.99 -19.80 -20.52
N LYS A 590 20.11 -20.13 -21.19
CA LYS A 590 20.81 -19.19 -22.08
C LYS A 590 19.93 -18.74 -23.25
N THR A 591 19.21 -19.68 -23.87
CA THR A 591 18.29 -19.41 -25.01
C THR A 591 17.16 -18.47 -24.59
N PHE A 592 16.64 -18.59 -23.37
CA PHE A 592 15.70 -17.63 -22.79
C PHE A 592 16.29 -16.22 -22.78
N PHE A 593 17.49 -16.05 -22.20
CA PHE A 593 18.09 -14.73 -22.04
C PHE A 593 18.53 -14.10 -23.37
N GLU A 594 19.00 -14.89 -24.34
CA GLU A 594 19.42 -14.37 -25.65
C GLU A 594 18.24 -13.96 -26.55
N ILE A 595 17.13 -14.72 -26.55
CA ILE A 595 16.05 -14.58 -27.56
C ILE A 595 14.72 -14.05 -26.98
N ILE A 596 14.33 -14.52 -25.80
CA ILE A 596 12.98 -14.30 -25.24
C ILE A 596 12.98 -13.12 -24.29
N HIS A 597 13.95 -13.07 -23.37
CA HIS A 597 14.13 -11.97 -22.42
C HIS A 597 14.45 -10.64 -23.11
N THR A 598 15.26 -10.65 -24.16
CA THR A 598 15.51 -9.49 -25.03
C THR A 598 14.23 -8.92 -25.66
N SER A 599 13.23 -9.78 -25.90
CA SER A 599 11.91 -9.39 -26.40
C SER A 599 10.91 -9.03 -25.29
N PHE A 600 11.04 -9.63 -24.10
CA PHE A 600 10.19 -9.38 -22.93
C PHE A 600 10.97 -9.54 -21.61
N PRO A 601 11.67 -8.49 -21.14
CA PRO A 601 12.63 -8.60 -20.04
C PRO A 601 11.94 -8.50 -18.67
N LEU A 602 11.06 -9.46 -18.35
CA LEU A 602 10.30 -9.49 -17.10
C LEU A 602 11.21 -9.69 -15.88
N LEU A 603 12.13 -10.66 -15.98
CA LEU A 603 13.09 -11.00 -14.93
C LEU A 603 14.29 -10.05 -14.92
N ASP A 604 15.04 -10.04 -13.82
CA ASP A 604 16.44 -9.62 -13.80
C ASP A 604 17.34 -10.86 -14.05
N PRO A 605 18.28 -10.85 -15.01
CA PRO A 605 19.23 -11.95 -15.19
C PRO A 605 19.98 -12.32 -13.89
N ALA A 606 20.23 -11.36 -12.99
CA ALA A 606 20.89 -11.62 -11.70
C ALA A 606 20.04 -12.42 -10.70
N GLN A 607 18.73 -12.58 -10.92
CA GLN A 607 17.87 -13.47 -10.13
C GLN A 607 18.01 -14.96 -10.51
N VAL A 608 18.65 -15.25 -11.65
CA VAL A 608 18.70 -16.59 -12.26
C VAL A 608 20.16 -17.05 -12.52
N ASP A 609 21.11 -16.34 -11.92
CA ASP A 609 22.55 -16.63 -11.86
C ASP A 609 22.89 -17.52 -10.63
N GLU A 610 24.08 -18.12 -10.58
CA GLU A 610 24.49 -19.22 -9.67
C GLU A 610 24.36 -18.97 -8.14
N LYS A 611 23.89 -17.79 -7.72
CA LYS A 611 23.77 -17.36 -6.31
C LYS A 611 22.35 -17.28 -5.78
N SER A 612 21.34 -17.50 -6.61
CA SER A 612 19.93 -17.65 -6.20
C SER A 612 19.34 -18.87 -6.90
N GLU A 613 18.95 -19.89 -6.13
CA GLU A 613 18.19 -21.03 -6.66
C GLU A 613 16.78 -20.57 -7.07
N PRO A 614 16.42 -20.51 -8.37
CA PRO A 614 15.11 -20.05 -8.81
C PRO A 614 14.08 -21.15 -8.59
N SER A 615 12.81 -20.79 -8.38
CA SER A 615 11.78 -21.80 -8.09
C SER A 615 11.58 -22.79 -9.24
N ASP A 616 11.32 -24.05 -8.89
CA ASP A 616 11.06 -25.15 -9.84
C ASP A 616 10.05 -24.76 -10.93
N LEU A 617 8.99 -24.03 -10.54
CA LEU A 617 7.95 -23.52 -11.43
C LEU A 617 8.44 -22.41 -12.37
N LEU A 618 9.28 -21.49 -11.90
CA LEU A 618 9.87 -20.45 -12.76
C LEU A 618 10.81 -21.08 -13.79
N LEU A 619 11.65 -22.02 -13.36
CA LEU A 619 12.52 -22.80 -14.24
C LEU A 619 11.72 -23.59 -15.28
N ALA A 620 10.70 -24.33 -14.86
CA ALA A 620 9.85 -25.12 -15.77
C ALA A 620 9.26 -24.27 -16.89
N VAL A 621 8.72 -23.10 -16.54
CA VAL A 621 8.17 -22.16 -17.53
C VAL A 621 9.25 -21.62 -18.47
N ILE A 622 10.43 -21.24 -17.95
CA ILE A 622 11.57 -20.78 -18.75
C ILE A 622 12.02 -21.85 -19.76
N TYR A 623 12.05 -23.12 -19.34
CA TYR A 623 12.43 -24.25 -20.19
C TYR A 623 11.42 -24.50 -21.32
N GLU A 624 10.11 -24.58 -21.03
CA GLU A 624 9.08 -24.80 -22.06
C GLU A 624 8.97 -23.64 -23.06
N ILE A 625 9.14 -22.38 -22.65
CA ILE A 625 9.11 -21.25 -23.61
C ILE A 625 10.38 -21.18 -24.47
N SER A 626 11.51 -21.74 -23.99
CA SER A 626 12.80 -21.74 -24.69
C SER A 626 12.99 -22.92 -25.63
N ASN A 627 12.41 -24.08 -25.34
CA ASN A 627 12.51 -25.30 -26.16
C ASN A 627 12.19 -25.08 -27.65
N PRO A 628 11.17 -24.29 -28.06
CA PRO A 628 10.91 -23.95 -29.48
C PRO A 628 12.07 -23.31 -30.24
N TYR A 629 13.06 -22.74 -29.55
CA TYR A 629 14.23 -22.06 -30.09
C TYR A 629 15.53 -22.85 -29.91
N TYR A 630 15.48 -24.02 -29.27
CA TYR A 630 16.64 -24.89 -29.05
C TYR A 630 17.12 -25.53 -30.37
N LEU A 631 18.37 -25.24 -30.77
CA LEU A 631 18.89 -25.58 -32.10
C LEU A 631 19.10 -27.08 -32.34
N GLU A 632 19.47 -27.84 -31.31
CA GLU A 632 19.83 -29.27 -31.43
C GLU A 632 18.67 -30.22 -31.05
N ARG A 633 17.44 -29.83 -31.38
CA ARG A 633 16.22 -30.49 -30.90
C ARG A 633 16.10 -31.97 -31.33
N THR A 634 16.05 -32.85 -30.34
CA THR A 634 15.53 -34.22 -30.45
C THR A 634 14.04 -34.20 -30.82
N ARG A 635 13.61 -35.07 -31.73
CA ARG A 635 12.24 -35.06 -32.29
C ARG A 635 11.18 -35.70 -31.40
N THR A 636 11.36 -35.71 -30.08
CA THR A 636 10.30 -36.02 -29.13
C THR A 636 9.31 -34.85 -29.09
N ASN A 637 8.01 -35.17 -28.99
CA ASN A 637 6.93 -34.19 -28.92
C ASN A 637 6.38 -34.14 -27.49
N ASP A 638 7.29 -34.03 -26.52
CA ASP A 638 6.98 -34.25 -25.11
C ASP A 638 6.00 -33.19 -24.56
N MET A 639 5.27 -33.63 -23.55
CA MET A 639 4.31 -32.86 -22.76
C MET A 639 4.67 -32.87 -21.26
N SER A 640 5.62 -33.70 -20.83
CA SER A 640 6.08 -33.86 -19.44
C SER A 640 6.27 -32.52 -18.69
N VAL A 641 7.09 -31.61 -19.22
CA VAL A 641 7.34 -30.26 -18.67
C VAL A 641 6.05 -29.43 -18.60
N LEU A 642 5.13 -29.57 -19.56
CA LEU A 642 3.85 -28.86 -19.55
C LEU A 642 2.88 -29.41 -18.51
N ASP A 643 2.78 -30.72 -18.41
CA ASP A 643 1.88 -31.37 -17.48
C ASP A 643 2.39 -31.17 -16.04
N TRP A 644 3.71 -31.07 -15.84
CA TRP A 644 4.35 -30.58 -14.62
C TRP A 644 3.91 -29.14 -14.29
N ILE A 645 4.01 -28.18 -15.23
CA ILE A 645 3.58 -26.78 -15.03
C ILE A 645 2.07 -26.69 -14.72
N PHE A 646 1.24 -27.45 -15.43
CA PHE A 646 -0.21 -27.47 -15.23
C PHE A 646 -0.61 -28.09 -13.88
N GLN A 647 0.21 -28.96 -13.28
CA GLN A 647 0.03 -29.43 -11.91
C GLN A 647 0.53 -28.41 -10.87
N ALA A 648 1.66 -27.74 -11.12
CA ALA A 648 2.30 -26.81 -10.19
C ALA A 648 1.56 -25.46 -10.04
N ILE A 649 1.20 -24.79 -11.15
CA ILE A 649 0.56 -23.44 -11.10
C ILE A 649 -0.73 -23.44 -10.22
N PRO A 650 -1.68 -24.38 -10.35
CA PRO A 650 -2.89 -24.42 -9.52
C PRO A 650 -2.64 -24.73 -8.03
N CYS A 651 -1.43 -25.14 -7.67
CA CYS A 651 -0.99 -25.34 -6.28
C CYS A 651 -0.36 -24.06 -5.74
N GLU A 652 0.68 -23.54 -6.40
CA GLU A 652 1.40 -22.36 -5.91
C GLU A 652 0.55 -21.07 -5.92
N MET A 653 -0.38 -20.92 -6.88
CA MET A 653 -1.30 -19.77 -6.91
C MET A 653 -2.26 -19.68 -5.71
N ARG A 654 -2.22 -20.63 -4.78
CA ARG A 654 -2.92 -20.57 -3.47
C ARG A 654 -2.16 -19.72 -2.44
N TYR A 655 -0.84 -19.63 -2.59
CA TYR A 655 0.05 -18.77 -1.80
C TYR A 655 1.14 -18.18 -2.73
N PRO A 656 0.74 -17.28 -3.66
CA PRO A 656 1.60 -16.86 -4.75
C PRO A 656 2.78 -16.03 -4.24
N LYS A 657 4.00 -16.47 -4.56
CA LYS A 657 5.21 -15.66 -4.44
C LYS A 657 5.33 -14.69 -5.64
N LEU A 658 6.32 -13.80 -5.58
CA LEU A 658 6.75 -13.03 -6.74
C LEU A 658 7.14 -13.96 -7.91
N GLU A 659 8.00 -14.95 -7.64
CA GLU A 659 8.39 -16.02 -8.57
C GLU A 659 7.18 -16.71 -9.22
N THR A 660 6.14 -17.05 -8.44
CA THR A 660 4.91 -17.69 -8.92
C THR A 660 4.12 -16.78 -9.88
N ILE A 661 4.13 -15.47 -9.62
CA ILE A 661 3.49 -14.47 -10.49
C ILE A 661 4.32 -14.28 -11.77
N GLU A 662 5.64 -14.20 -11.67
CA GLU A 662 6.56 -14.06 -12.81
C GLU A 662 6.51 -15.29 -13.73
N ALA A 663 6.57 -16.50 -13.15
CA ALA A 663 6.39 -17.76 -13.87
C ALA A 663 5.01 -17.83 -14.52
N SER A 664 3.95 -17.41 -13.81
CA SER A 664 2.61 -17.32 -14.40
C SER A 664 2.61 -16.38 -15.60
N LEU A 665 3.13 -15.15 -15.45
CA LEU A 665 3.17 -14.12 -16.51
C LEU A 665 3.96 -14.57 -17.74
N LEU A 666 5.10 -15.23 -17.57
CA LEU A 666 5.86 -15.83 -18.69
C LEU A 666 5.08 -16.98 -19.35
N PHE A 667 4.39 -17.81 -18.58
CA PHE A 667 3.57 -18.89 -19.12
C PHE A 667 2.33 -18.39 -19.89
N LEU A 668 1.76 -17.24 -19.52
CA LEU A 668 0.70 -16.56 -20.29
C LEU A 668 1.15 -16.17 -21.70
N GLN A 669 2.45 -16.00 -21.94
CA GLN A 669 3.02 -15.51 -23.20
C GLN A 669 3.41 -16.60 -24.19
N ARG A 670 3.30 -17.88 -23.79
CA ARG A 670 3.70 -19.01 -24.62
C ARG A 670 2.90 -19.05 -25.93
N HIS A 671 3.58 -18.83 -27.06
CA HIS A 671 3.03 -19.11 -28.38
C HIS A 671 2.58 -20.56 -28.47
N ALA A 672 1.29 -20.81 -28.79
CA ALA A 672 0.82 -22.18 -28.93
C ALA A 672 1.50 -22.85 -30.14
N ARG A 673 1.93 -24.11 -29.94
CA ARG A 673 2.85 -24.86 -30.82
C ARG A 673 2.42 -24.85 -32.29
N TYR A 674 3.30 -24.37 -33.18
CA TYR A 674 3.20 -24.56 -34.63
C TYR A 674 4.54 -24.95 -35.26
N HIS A 675 4.49 -25.75 -36.32
CA HIS A 675 5.67 -26.30 -36.98
C HIS A 675 6.25 -25.36 -38.05
N SER A 676 7.59 -25.25 -38.06
CA SER A 676 8.45 -24.96 -39.22
C SER A 676 8.04 -23.84 -40.20
N GLY A 677 8.55 -22.63 -40.00
CA GLY A 677 8.55 -21.58 -41.03
C GLY A 677 9.37 -20.34 -40.62
N ASN A 678 10.39 -19.98 -41.42
CA ASN A 678 11.32 -18.85 -41.28
C ASN A 678 10.96 -17.73 -40.27
N TYR A 679 11.77 -17.59 -39.22
CA TYR A 679 11.59 -16.61 -38.14
C TYR A 679 11.94 -15.14 -38.47
N ASN A 680 12.44 -14.84 -39.67
CA ASN A 680 13.05 -13.53 -39.99
C ASN A 680 12.06 -12.34 -40.17
N ASN A 681 10.76 -12.51 -39.87
CA ASN A 681 9.76 -11.42 -39.90
C ASN A 681 8.51 -11.79 -39.06
N ILE A 682 8.61 -11.70 -37.73
CA ILE A 682 7.44 -11.78 -36.83
C ILE A 682 7.16 -10.38 -36.24
N PRO A 683 5.97 -9.78 -36.49
CA PRO A 683 5.61 -8.50 -35.89
C PRO A 683 5.23 -8.67 -34.40
N VAL A 684 5.44 -7.61 -33.62
CA VAL A 684 5.16 -7.58 -32.16
C VAL A 684 3.68 -7.94 -31.88
N PRO A 685 3.38 -8.84 -30.91
CA PRO A 685 2.02 -9.33 -30.64
C PRO A 685 1.14 -8.28 -29.92
N THR A 686 0.69 -7.26 -30.66
CA THR A 686 -0.04 -6.09 -30.11
C THR A 686 -1.39 -6.44 -29.45
N THR A 687 -2.00 -7.57 -29.78
CA THR A 687 -3.26 -8.03 -29.18
C THR A 687 -3.05 -8.52 -27.75
N GLY A 688 -2.01 -9.33 -27.50
CA GLY A 688 -1.68 -9.83 -26.16
C GLY A 688 -1.37 -8.69 -25.17
N ILE A 689 -0.63 -7.68 -25.63
CA ILE A 689 -0.32 -6.47 -24.84
C ILE A 689 -1.61 -5.71 -24.49
N ARG A 690 -2.51 -5.49 -25.46
CA ARG A 690 -3.79 -4.80 -25.23
C ARG A 690 -4.72 -5.60 -24.30
N GLN A 691 -4.76 -6.92 -24.45
CA GLN A 691 -5.48 -7.82 -23.53
C GLN A 691 -4.91 -7.74 -22.10
N PHE A 692 -3.59 -7.74 -21.91
CA PHE A 692 -2.98 -7.62 -20.59
C PHE A 692 -3.34 -6.28 -19.91
N LEU A 693 -3.20 -5.16 -20.62
CA LEU A 693 -3.57 -3.84 -20.11
C LEU A 693 -5.06 -3.75 -19.75
N GLY A 694 -5.94 -4.35 -20.56
CA GLY A 694 -7.36 -4.47 -20.26
C GLY A 694 -7.64 -5.33 -19.02
N MET A 695 -6.96 -6.48 -18.85
CA MET A 695 -7.10 -7.32 -17.65
C MET A 695 -6.67 -6.59 -16.36
N VAL A 696 -5.59 -5.80 -16.41
CA VAL A 696 -5.16 -4.96 -15.28
C VAL A 696 -6.22 -3.91 -14.94
N ALA A 697 -6.72 -3.15 -15.93
CA ALA A 697 -7.74 -2.13 -15.71
C ALA A 697 -9.07 -2.71 -15.17
N LEU A 698 -9.49 -3.87 -15.69
CA LEU A 698 -10.69 -4.58 -15.22
C LEU A 698 -10.54 -5.07 -13.77
N THR A 699 -9.35 -5.54 -13.39
CA THR A 699 -9.05 -6.03 -12.03
C THR A 699 -9.19 -4.91 -10.99
N ILE A 700 -8.84 -3.66 -11.33
CA ILE A 700 -9.06 -2.50 -10.46
C ILE A 700 -10.56 -2.27 -10.22
N ILE A 701 -11.39 -2.33 -11.28
CA ILE A 701 -12.85 -2.18 -11.16
C ILE A 701 -13.45 -3.31 -10.32
N LEU A 702 -12.99 -4.55 -10.50
CA LEU A 702 -13.41 -5.70 -9.70
C LEU A 702 -13.03 -5.54 -8.21
N SER A 703 -11.83 -5.05 -7.91
CA SER A 703 -11.38 -4.81 -6.52
C SER A 703 -12.31 -3.82 -5.79
N ASP A 704 -12.71 -2.74 -6.46
CA ASP A 704 -13.65 -1.75 -5.91
C ASP A 704 -15.06 -2.35 -5.69
N ILE A 705 -15.55 -3.17 -6.64
CA ILE A 705 -16.85 -3.86 -6.53
C ILE A 705 -16.83 -4.85 -5.35
N LEU A 706 -15.77 -5.65 -5.21
CA LEU A 706 -15.62 -6.60 -4.10
C LEU A 706 -15.53 -5.88 -2.75
N THR A 707 -14.76 -4.79 -2.68
CA THR A 707 -14.64 -3.97 -1.45
C THR A 707 -15.96 -3.30 -1.08
N THR A 708 -16.73 -2.85 -2.07
CA THR A 708 -17.98 -2.10 -1.87
C THR A 708 -19.18 -3.01 -1.57
N PHE A 709 -19.25 -4.22 -2.14
CA PHE A 709 -20.43 -5.07 -2.04
C PHE A 709 -20.23 -6.42 -1.33
N TYR A 710 -18.99 -6.95 -1.30
CA TYR A 710 -18.74 -8.33 -0.88
C TYR A 710 -17.90 -8.48 0.40
N SER A 711 -17.37 -7.39 0.96
CA SER A 711 -16.66 -7.44 2.25
C SER A 711 -17.62 -7.53 3.44
N VAL A 712 -17.21 -8.18 4.53
CA VAL A 712 -18.00 -8.25 5.78
C VAL A 712 -18.30 -6.85 6.33
N ARG A 713 -17.33 -5.92 6.19
CA ARG A 713 -17.48 -4.51 6.60
C ARG A 713 -18.44 -3.72 5.71
N SER A 714 -18.59 -4.07 4.43
CA SER A 714 -19.57 -3.42 3.55
C SER A 714 -20.97 -4.00 3.73
N GLY A 715 -21.11 -5.30 4.00
CA GLY A 715 -22.41 -5.92 4.31
C GLY A 715 -23.18 -5.22 5.43
N GLU A 716 -22.51 -4.86 6.53
CA GLU A 716 -23.15 -4.09 7.61
C GLU A 716 -23.40 -2.62 7.24
N LYS A 717 -22.57 -2.01 6.39
CA LYS A 717 -22.81 -0.63 5.90
C LYS A 717 -24.01 -0.55 4.95
N LEU A 718 -24.16 -1.51 4.04
CA LEU A 718 -25.23 -1.53 3.04
C LEU A 718 -26.63 -1.60 3.68
N LYS A 719 -26.77 -2.28 4.83
CA LYS A 719 -28.00 -2.25 5.66
C LYS A 719 -28.41 -0.83 6.11
N THR A 720 -27.52 0.15 6.06
CA THR A 720 -27.78 1.55 6.45
C THR A 720 -28.00 2.50 5.26
N TYR A 721 -27.95 2.00 4.02
CA TYR A 721 -28.11 2.80 2.82
C TYR A 721 -29.57 2.77 2.35
N GLY A 722 -30.09 3.92 1.89
CA GLY A 722 -31.38 3.99 1.22
C GLY A 722 -31.28 3.54 -0.25
N PRO A 723 -32.40 3.18 -0.91
CA PRO A 723 -32.42 2.70 -2.28
C PRO A 723 -31.76 3.69 -3.25
N ASP A 724 -32.08 4.98 -3.15
CA ASP A 724 -31.51 6.04 -4.00
C ASP A 724 -29.96 6.06 -3.98
N LEU A 725 -29.36 5.81 -2.81
CA LEU A 725 -27.90 5.77 -2.67
C LEU A 725 -27.31 4.49 -3.27
N LEU A 726 -28.01 3.36 -3.15
CA LEU A 726 -27.60 2.12 -3.82
C LEU A 726 -27.68 2.27 -5.33
N HIS A 727 -28.76 2.86 -5.86
CA HIS A 727 -28.95 3.13 -7.29
C HIS A 727 -27.80 3.97 -7.86
N ILE A 728 -27.42 5.08 -7.21
CA ILE A 728 -26.29 5.93 -7.62
C ILE A 728 -24.96 5.16 -7.63
N ILE A 729 -24.71 4.31 -6.62
CA ILE A 729 -23.47 3.52 -6.57
C ILE A 729 -23.44 2.49 -7.72
N PHE A 730 -24.56 1.82 -8.01
CA PHE A 730 -24.63 0.89 -9.14
C PHE A 730 -24.46 1.60 -10.49
N GLU A 731 -25.09 2.76 -10.70
CA GLU A 731 -24.95 3.56 -11.92
C GLU A 731 -23.48 3.95 -12.17
N GLN A 732 -22.75 4.35 -11.11
CA GLN A 732 -21.32 4.66 -11.21
C GLN A 732 -20.48 3.46 -11.65
N PHE A 733 -20.73 2.26 -11.11
CA PHE A 733 -20.02 1.05 -11.52
C PHE A 733 -20.43 0.60 -12.94
N GLN A 734 -21.71 0.68 -13.30
CA GLN A 734 -22.16 0.42 -14.67
C GLN A 734 -21.46 1.38 -15.64
N LYS A 735 -21.42 2.68 -15.36
CA LYS A 735 -20.74 3.67 -16.21
C LYS A 735 -19.25 3.37 -16.38
N ARG A 736 -18.54 3.01 -15.30
CA ARG A 736 -17.12 2.59 -15.36
C ARG A 736 -16.91 1.36 -16.24
N LEU A 737 -17.82 0.38 -16.19
CA LEU A 737 -17.75 -0.82 -17.03
C LEU A 737 -18.04 -0.54 -18.51
N HIS A 738 -18.97 0.37 -18.83
CA HIS A 738 -19.17 0.83 -20.22
C HIS A 738 -17.92 1.56 -20.75
N THR A 739 -17.36 2.52 -19.98
CA THR A 739 -16.11 3.19 -20.39
C THR A 739 -14.95 2.20 -20.57
N PHE A 740 -14.85 1.17 -19.72
CA PHE A 740 -13.87 0.09 -19.90
C PHE A 740 -14.10 -0.70 -21.20
N HIS A 741 -15.34 -1.08 -21.51
CA HIS A 741 -15.69 -1.76 -22.75
C HIS A 741 -15.29 -0.94 -23.99
N ASP A 742 -15.68 0.33 -24.01
CA ASP A 742 -15.46 1.22 -25.15
C ASP A 742 -13.98 1.55 -25.36
N GLN A 743 -13.18 1.57 -24.29
CA GLN A 743 -11.75 1.83 -24.33
C GLN A 743 -10.91 0.57 -24.66
N TYR A 744 -11.23 -0.59 -24.10
CA TYR A 744 -10.37 -1.79 -24.13
C TYR A 744 -10.94 -2.98 -24.92
N LEU A 745 -12.25 -3.21 -24.91
CA LEU A 745 -12.87 -4.38 -25.58
C LEU A 745 -13.20 -4.11 -27.05
N SER A 746 -13.61 -2.88 -27.38
CA SER A 746 -13.83 -2.43 -28.77
C SER A 746 -12.64 -2.75 -29.68
N GLN A 747 -11.41 -2.52 -29.19
CA GLN A 747 -10.16 -2.76 -29.91
C GLN A 747 -9.80 -4.24 -30.10
N LEU A 748 -10.58 -5.16 -29.50
CA LEU A 748 -10.32 -6.60 -29.43
C LEU A 748 -11.45 -7.45 -30.05
N GLN A 749 -12.44 -6.84 -30.70
CA GLN A 749 -13.55 -7.55 -31.36
C GLN A 749 -13.09 -8.23 -32.68
N ASP A 750 -12.49 -7.47 -33.60
CA ASP A 750 -12.15 -7.94 -34.96
C ASP A 750 -10.72 -8.48 -35.13
N VAL A 751 -10.24 -9.29 -34.18
CA VAL A 751 -8.88 -9.84 -34.21
C VAL A 751 -8.74 -10.95 -35.27
N GLN A 752 -8.04 -10.63 -36.36
CA GLN A 752 -7.70 -11.57 -37.44
C GLN A 752 -6.37 -12.31 -37.24
N GLU A 753 -5.93 -12.49 -35.99
CA GLU A 753 -4.77 -13.31 -35.66
C GLU A 753 -5.07 -14.82 -35.80
N PHE A 754 -4.01 -15.63 -35.97
CA PHE A 754 -4.11 -17.08 -36.22
C PHE A 754 -4.67 -17.85 -35.01
N LEU A 755 -4.40 -17.34 -33.81
CA LEU A 755 -4.98 -17.76 -32.53
C LEU A 755 -5.59 -16.52 -31.88
N ASP A 756 -6.67 -16.68 -31.14
CA ASP A 756 -7.44 -15.55 -30.60
C ASP A 756 -7.64 -15.70 -29.07
N PRO A 757 -6.72 -15.16 -28.24
CA PRO A 757 -6.78 -15.28 -26.79
C PRO A 757 -7.82 -14.35 -26.13
N THR A 758 -8.45 -13.46 -26.89
CA THR A 758 -9.32 -12.39 -26.36
C THR A 758 -10.57 -12.92 -25.65
N GLY A 759 -10.99 -14.16 -25.94
CA GLY A 759 -12.13 -14.81 -25.27
C GLY A 759 -12.04 -14.76 -23.73
N THR A 760 -10.82 -14.79 -23.17
CA THR A 760 -10.62 -14.67 -21.71
C THR A 760 -11.05 -13.30 -21.17
N ILE A 761 -10.71 -12.19 -21.84
CA ILE A 761 -11.03 -10.84 -21.34
C ILE A 761 -12.52 -10.50 -21.56
N PHE A 762 -13.14 -10.98 -22.65
CA PHE A 762 -14.60 -10.91 -22.82
C PHE A 762 -15.33 -11.67 -21.70
N LEU A 763 -14.94 -12.91 -21.41
CA LEU A 763 -15.52 -13.71 -20.33
C LEU A 763 -15.32 -13.07 -18.93
N ALA A 764 -14.13 -12.53 -18.67
CA ALA A 764 -13.84 -11.83 -17.42
C ALA A 764 -14.72 -10.59 -17.26
N TYR A 765 -14.85 -9.76 -18.30
CA TYR A 765 -15.73 -8.57 -18.29
C TYR A 765 -17.19 -8.93 -18.00
N TYR A 766 -17.72 -9.96 -18.67
CA TYR A 766 -19.06 -10.46 -18.39
C TYR A 766 -19.19 -10.91 -16.93
N THR A 767 -18.19 -11.60 -16.37
CA THR A 767 -18.23 -12.08 -14.98
C THR A 767 -18.19 -10.92 -13.96
N VAL A 768 -17.47 -9.83 -14.24
CA VAL A 768 -17.50 -8.61 -13.41
C VAL A 768 -18.87 -7.93 -13.47
N LEU A 769 -19.53 -7.87 -14.64
CA LEU A 769 -20.92 -7.41 -14.76
C LEU A 769 -21.89 -8.31 -13.97
N LEU A 770 -21.76 -9.63 -14.05
CA LEU A 770 -22.59 -10.56 -13.29
C LEU A 770 -22.37 -10.40 -11.77
N ALA A 771 -21.14 -10.14 -11.32
CA ALA A 771 -20.86 -9.81 -9.92
C ALA A 771 -21.55 -8.51 -9.47
N LEU A 772 -21.59 -7.48 -10.33
CA LEU A 772 -22.30 -6.23 -10.03
C LEU A 772 -23.83 -6.46 -9.95
N TYR A 773 -24.43 -7.18 -10.90
CA TYR A 773 -25.87 -7.47 -10.89
C TYR A 773 -26.26 -8.43 -9.76
N LYS A 774 -25.40 -9.40 -9.42
CA LYS A 774 -25.54 -10.27 -8.25
C LYS A 774 -25.50 -9.49 -6.93
N ALA A 775 -24.72 -8.40 -6.85
CA ALA A 775 -24.77 -7.49 -5.72
C ALA A 775 -26.09 -6.68 -5.70
N GLY A 776 -26.57 -6.22 -6.86
CA GLY A 776 -27.86 -5.54 -7.01
C GLY A 776 -29.03 -6.37 -6.50
N LEU A 777 -29.24 -7.56 -7.06
CA LEU A 777 -30.35 -8.47 -6.71
C LEU A 777 -30.33 -8.96 -5.25
N ARG A 778 -29.22 -8.78 -4.53
CA ARG A 778 -29.09 -9.13 -3.09
C ARG A 778 -29.34 -7.96 -2.13
N ASN A 779 -29.28 -6.72 -2.61
CA ASN A 779 -29.42 -5.51 -1.77
C ASN A 779 -30.68 -4.70 -2.12
N LEU A 780 -31.33 -4.96 -3.25
CA LEU A 780 -32.59 -4.35 -3.65
C LEU A 780 -33.79 -5.27 -3.35
N SER A 781 -34.94 -4.67 -3.07
CA SER A 781 -36.22 -5.40 -2.91
C SER A 781 -36.74 -5.87 -4.27
N PRO A 782 -37.39 -7.05 -4.37
CA PRO A 782 -38.18 -7.43 -5.55
C PRO A 782 -39.33 -6.48 -5.90
N SER A 783 -39.64 -5.49 -5.04
CA SER A 783 -40.59 -4.41 -5.32
C SER A 783 -39.95 -3.16 -5.95
N ASP A 784 -38.63 -3.18 -6.21
CA ASP A 784 -37.88 -2.07 -6.81
C ASP A 784 -37.81 -2.25 -8.34
N LEU A 785 -38.10 -1.19 -9.10
CA LEU A 785 -37.95 -1.19 -10.56
C LEU A 785 -36.52 -1.56 -10.98
N GLN A 786 -35.52 -1.13 -10.21
CA GLN A 786 -34.11 -1.40 -10.48
C GLN A 786 -33.74 -2.89 -10.30
N TYR A 787 -34.47 -3.64 -9.46
CA TYR A 787 -34.32 -5.10 -9.33
C TYR A 787 -34.72 -5.80 -10.63
N HIS A 788 -35.83 -5.41 -11.24
CA HIS A 788 -36.27 -5.95 -12.53
C HIS A 788 -35.32 -5.59 -13.67
N ILE A 789 -34.82 -4.35 -13.70
CA ILE A 789 -33.78 -3.91 -14.65
C ILE A 789 -32.53 -4.78 -14.52
N PHE A 790 -32.05 -5.05 -13.30
CA PHE A 790 -30.89 -5.93 -13.10
C PHE A 790 -31.15 -7.40 -13.48
N ARG A 791 -32.36 -7.95 -13.32
CA ARG A 791 -32.69 -9.27 -13.92
C ARG A 791 -32.60 -9.22 -15.45
N GLN A 792 -33.09 -8.16 -16.08
CA GLN A 792 -33.08 -8.02 -17.54
C GLN A 792 -31.66 -7.84 -18.10
N GLU A 793 -30.81 -7.02 -17.49
CA GLU A 793 -29.41 -6.85 -17.91
C GLU A 793 -28.57 -8.11 -17.62
N ALA A 794 -28.78 -8.78 -16.48
CA ALA A 794 -28.16 -10.07 -16.20
C ALA A 794 -28.52 -11.13 -17.26
N ARG A 795 -29.77 -11.15 -17.73
CA ARG A 795 -30.24 -12.03 -18.81
C ARG A 795 -29.54 -11.76 -20.14
N LYS A 796 -29.26 -10.49 -20.48
CA LYS A 796 -28.47 -10.14 -21.67
C LYS A 796 -27.02 -10.62 -21.56
N VAL A 797 -26.35 -10.34 -20.44
CA VAL A 797 -24.94 -10.72 -20.22
C VAL A 797 -24.78 -12.25 -20.17
N LEU A 798 -25.71 -12.97 -19.52
CA LEU A 798 -25.71 -14.44 -19.53
C LEU A 798 -25.94 -15.01 -20.94
N SER A 799 -26.78 -14.37 -21.75
CA SER A 799 -26.94 -14.74 -23.17
C SER A 799 -25.64 -14.52 -23.95
N GLN A 800 -24.90 -13.42 -23.71
CA GLN A 800 -23.58 -13.19 -24.33
C GLN A 800 -22.52 -14.22 -23.91
N VAL A 801 -22.57 -14.74 -22.68
CA VAL A 801 -21.71 -15.85 -22.23
C VAL A 801 -22.09 -17.17 -22.93
N ILE A 802 -23.37 -17.41 -23.21
CA ILE A 802 -23.83 -18.57 -24.01
C ILE A 802 -23.37 -18.42 -25.47
N SER A 803 -23.58 -17.26 -26.10
CA SER A 803 -23.10 -16.98 -27.46
C SER A 803 -21.58 -17.15 -27.58
N LEU A 804 -20.80 -16.69 -26.60
CA LEU A 804 -19.34 -16.86 -26.59
C LEU A 804 -18.90 -18.34 -26.60
N LEU A 805 -19.69 -19.26 -26.01
CA LEU A 805 -19.46 -20.70 -26.11
C LEU A 805 -19.95 -21.29 -27.44
N GLN A 806 -21.09 -20.82 -27.97
CA GLN A 806 -21.67 -21.32 -29.22
C GLN A 806 -20.84 -20.91 -30.46
N GLU A 807 -20.35 -19.68 -30.47
CA GLU A 807 -19.59 -19.06 -31.56
C GLU A 807 -18.07 -19.26 -31.40
N MET A 808 -17.65 -20.18 -30.52
CA MET A 808 -16.24 -20.40 -30.21
C MET A 808 -15.47 -21.01 -31.39
N THR A 809 -14.89 -20.13 -32.21
CA THR A 809 -14.08 -20.52 -33.37
C THR A 809 -12.90 -21.42 -32.97
N VAL A 810 -12.42 -22.25 -33.89
CA VAL A 810 -11.23 -23.10 -33.69
C VAL A 810 -10.01 -22.28 -33.25
N ARG A 811 -9.91 -21.01 -33.68
CA ARG A 811 -8.85 -20.06 -33.27
C ARG A 811 -8.95 -19.66 -31.80
N ARG A 812 -10.16 -19.54 -31.23
CA ARG A 812 -10.40 -19.29 -29.79
C ARG A 812 -10.31 -20.57 -28.97
N PHE A 813 -10.81 -21.70 -29.49
CA PHE A 813 -10.75 -23.01 -28.83
C PHE A 813 -9.31 -23.49 -28.60
N ARG A 814 -8.41 -23.20 -29.55
CA ARG A 814 -6.96 -23.51 -29.47
C ARG A 814 -6.09 -22.36 -28.94
N ALA A 815 -6.67 -21.21 -28.62
CA ALA A 815 -5.92 -20.10 -28.04
C ALA A 815 -5.56 -20.38 -26.57
N PHE A 816 -4.63 -19.58 -26.05
CA PHE A 816 -4.36 -19.56 -24.62
C PHE A 816 -5.52 -18.89 -23.85
N TRP A 817 -6.07 -19.61 -22.87
CA TRP A 817 -7.01 -19.06 -21.89
C TRP A 817 -6.37 -19.10 -20.50
N TRP A 818 -6.65 -18.10 -19.66
CA TRP A 818 -6.03 -17.99 -18.33
C TRP A 818 -6.60 -19.08 -17.40
N SER A 819 -5.90 -20.22 -17.36
CA SER A 819 -6.46 -21.57 -17.09
C SER A 819 -7.01 -21.83 -15.68
N GLN A 820 -6.95 -20.85 -14.77
CA GLN A 820 -7.55 -20.95 -13.43
C GLN A 820 -8.73 -20.00 -13.24
N MET A 821 -8.69 -18.79 -13.83
CA MET A 821 -9.76 -17.79 -13.69
C MET A 821 -10.93 -18.06 -14.63
N SER A 822 -10.66 -18.46 -15.89
CA SER A 822 -11.71 -18.78 -16.86
C SER A 822 -12.67 -19.88 -16.38
N ASN A 823 -12.14 -20.86 -15.63
CA ASN A 823 -12.88 -21.99 -15.09
C ASN A 823 -13.87 -21.55 -14.01
N ILE A 824 -13.45 -20.59 -13.18
CA ILE A 824 -14.28 -19.99 -12.13
C ILE A 824 -15.32 -19.07 -12.78
N ASN A 825 -14.95 -18.28 -13.80
CA ASN A 825 -15.85 -17.38 -14.52
C ASN A 825 -17.03 -18.13 -15.16
N PHE A 826 -16.79 -19.23 -15.88
CA PHE A 826 -17.87 -20.07 -16.42
C PHE A 826 -18.73 -20.69 -15.30
N ALA A 827 -18.12 -21.16 -14.21
CA ALA A 827 -18.88 -21.70 -13.07
C ALA A 827 -19.74 -20.63 -12.35
N MET A 828 -19.25 -19.39 -12.25
CA MET A 828 -20.00 -18.25 -11.71
C MET A 828 -21.20 -17.89 -12.59
N ALA A 829 -21.05 -17.94 -13.92
CA ALA A 829 -22.17 -17.73 -14.84
C ALA A 829 -23.26 -18.81 -14.66
N GLY A 830 -22.88 -20.09 -14.66
CA GLY A 830 -23.83 -21.21 -14.46
C GLY A 830 -24.54 -21.18 -13.10
N GLY A 831 -23.79 -20.90 -12.02
CA GLY A 831 -24.36 -20.69 -10.70
C GLY A 831 -25.34 -19.52 -10.66
N PHE A 832 -25.02 -18.39 -11.32
CA PHE A 832 -25.91 -17.23 -11.36
C PHE A 832 -27.18 -17.48 -12.20
N MET A 833 -27.13 -18.27 -13.28
CA MET A 833 -28.34 -18.75 -13.97
C MET A 833 -29.25 -19.52 -13.01
N MET A 834 -28.67 -20.41 -12.18
CA MET A 834 -29.43 -21.16 -11.17
C MET A 834 -30.03 -20.24 -10.09
N SER A 835 -29.28 -19.23 -9.62
CA SER A 835 -29.83 -18.20 -8.72
C SER A 835 -30.99 -17.41 -9.36
N LEU A 836 -30.94 -17.14 -10.67
CA LEU A 836 -32.02 -16.46 -11.38
C LEU A 836 -33.26 -17.35 -11.55
N LEU A 837 -33.09 -18.66 -11.83
CA LEU A 837 -34.18 -19.65 -11.80
C LEU A 837 -34.84 -19.72 -10.41
N LEU A 838 -34.04 -19.85 -9.35
CA LEU A 838 -34.48 -19.90 -7.94
C LEU A 838 -35.09 -18.58 -7.42
N THR A 839 -35.12 -17.54 -8.25
CA THR A 839 -35.75 -16.23 -7.96
C THR A 839 -36.68 -15.75 -9.07
N SER A 840 -37.08 -16.64 -10.00
CA SER A 840 -38.15 -16.40 -10.97
C SER A 840 -39.50 -16.35 -10.25
N VAL A 841 -40.43 -15.56 -10.78
CA VAL A 841 -41.77 -15.32 -10.18
C VAL A 841 -42.92 -15.61 -11.15
N ASP A 842 -42.62 -16.00 -12.38
CA ASP A 842 -43.57 -16.40 -13.42
C ASP A 842 -43.07 -17.63 -14.19
N ASP A 843 -44.00 -18.40 -14.75
CA ASP A 843 -43.72 -19.69 -15.39
C ASP A 843 -42.88 -19.55 -16.67
N ALA A 844 -42.96 -18.42 -17.37
CA ALA A 844 -42.23 -18.19 -18.62
C ALA A 844 -40.74 -17.87 -18.37
N ASP A 845 -40.43 -17.16 -17.28
CA ASP A 845 -39.07 -16.96 -16.80
C ASP A 845 -38.49 -18.28 -16.26
N VAL A 846 -39.29 -19.12 -15.58
CA VAL A 846 -38.91 -20.49 -15.18
C VAL A 846 -38.60 -21.38 -16.39
N GLU A 847 -39.46 -21.41 -17.40
CA GLU A 847 -39.25 -22.17 -18.64
C GLU A 847 -38.00 -21.69 -19.40
N TYR A 848 -37.82 -20.37 -19.50
CA TYR A 848 -36.66 -19.76 -20.13
C TYR A 848 -35.36 -20.16 -19.42
N TRP A 849 -35.26 -19.97 -18.09
CA TRP A 849 -34.04 -20.34 -17.36
C TRP A 849 -33.78 -21.84 -17.36
N THR A 850 -34.82 -22.67 -17.25
CA THR A 850 -34.71 -24.13 -17.40
C THR A 850 -34.13 -24.51 -18.77
N THR A 851 -34.52 -23.81 -19.83
CA THR A 851 -34.02 -24.03 -21.19
C THR A 851 -32.59 -23.54 -21.37
N GLN A 852 -32.25 -22.34 -20.87
CA GLN A 852 -30.88 -21.81 -20.95
C GLN A 852 -29.90 -22.63 -20.11
N ILE A 853 -30.29 -23.10 -18.92
CA ILE A 853 -29.46 -23.94 -18.05
C ILE A 853 -29.14 -25.28 -18.72
N LYS A 854 -30.12 -25.91 -19.39
CA LYS A 854 -29.90 -27.14 -20.19
C LYS A 854 -28.91 -26.87 -21.33
N LEU A 855 -29.19 -25.85 -22.15
CA LEU A 855 -28.31 -25.45 -23.26
C LEU A 855 -26.88 -25.16 -22.81
N TYR A 856 -26.71 -24.39 -21.73
CA TYR A 856 -25.41 -24.03 -21.18
C TYR A 856 -24.66 -25.25 -20.63
N ARG A 857 -25.34 -26.14 -19.88
CA ARG A 857 -24.79 -27.41 -19.40
C ARG A 857 -24.31 -28.28 -20.57
N ASP A 858 -25.10 -28.38 -21.64
CA ASP A 858 -24.83 -29.31 -22.76
C ASP A 858 -23.69 -28.79 -23.65
N LEU A 859 -23.57 -27.46 -23.81
CA LEU A 859 -22.40 -26.79 -24.40
C LEU A 859 -21.14 -27.03 -23.55
N LEU A 860 -21.21 -26.80 -22.24
CA LEU A 860 -20.08 -27.04 -21.33
C LEU A 860 -19.63 -28.50 -21.34
N GLN A 861 -20.57 -29.46 -21.34
CA GLN A 861 -20.22 -30.89 -21.36
C GLN A 861 -19.58 -31.31 -22.68
N SER A 862 -20.16 -30.94 -23.82
CA SER A 862 -19.60 -31.27 -25.14
C SER A 862 -18.21 -30.67 -25.37
N GLN A 863 -17.94 -29.47 -24.84
CA GLN A 863 -16.64 -28.81 -24.94
C GLN A 863 -15.62 -29.32 -23.91
N SER A 864 -16.05 -29.81 -22.74
CA SER A 864 -15.17 -30.24 -21.64
C SER A 864 -14.18 -31.35 -21.99
N VAL A 865 -14.46 -32.13 -23.04
CA VAL A 865 -13.58 -33.18 -23.56
C VAL A 865 -12.30 -32.60 -24.19
N GLY A 866 -12.40 -31.48 -24.92
CA GLY A 866 -11.29 -30.88 -25.66
C GLY A 866 -10.85 -29.49 -25.18
N PHE A 867 -11.64 -28.82 -24.33
CA PHE A 867 -11.39 -27.45 -23.88
C PHE A 867 -11.46 -27.34 -22.35
N HIS A 868 -10.28 -27.50 -21.73
CA HIS A 868 -10.10 -27.60 -20.27
C HIS A 868 -10.87 -26.57 -19.43
N PRO A 869 -10.96 -25.27 -19.79
CA PRO A 869 -11.64 -24.27 -18.95
C PRO A 869 -13.12 -24.54 -18.67
N THR A 870 -13.79 -25.37 -19.49
CA THR A 870 -15.20 -25.72 -19.27
C THR A 870 -15.40 -26.88 -18.29
N LYS A 871 -14.37 -27.69 -17.99
CA LYS A 871 -14.48 -28.90 -17.13
C LYS A 871 -15.09 -28.58 -15.75
N LEU A 872 -14.59 -27.56 -15.06
CA LEU A 872 -15.05 -27.18 -13.72
C LEU A 872 -16.52 -26.73 -13.71
N ALA A 873 -16.93 -25.97 -14.74
CA ALA A 873 -18.30 -25.52 -14.89
C ALA A 873 -19.23 -26.69 -15.27
N ALA A 874 -18.80 -27.58 -16.18
CA ALA A 874 -19.54 -28.78 -16.56
C ALA A 874 -19.82 -29.70 -15.35
N ALA A 875 -18.80 -29.96 -14.51
CA ALA A 875 -18.94 -30.74 -13.28
C ALA A 875 -19.92 -30.10 -12.28
N ARG A 876 -19.79 -28.79 -12.03
CA ARG A 876 -20.70 -28.04 -11.14
C ARG A 876 -22.14 -28.02 -11.66
N MET A 877 -22.34 -27.85 -12.97
CA MET A 877 -23.68 -27.89 -13.58
C MET A 877 -24.29 -29.30 -13.62
N ARG A 878 -23.51 -30.39 -13.54
CA ARG A 878 -24.05 -31.73 -13.27
C ARG A 878 -24.60 -31.81 -11.84
N LEU A 879 -23.79 -31.46 -10.84
CA LEU A 879 -24.15 -31.54 -9.42
C LEU A 879 -25.31 -30.61 -9.03
N LEU A 880 -25.41 -29.42 -9.63
CA LEU A 880 -26.56 -28.53 -9.43
C LEU A 880 -27.85 -29.02 -10.11
N CYS A 881 -27.75 -29.92 -11.11
CA CYS A 881 -28.93 -30.49 -11.77
C CYS A 881 -29.41 -31.78 -11.09
N SER A 882 -28.53 -32.62 -10.52
CA SER A 882 -28.95 -33.85 -9.83
C SER A 882 -29.80 -33.55 -8.59
N VAL A 883 -29.39 -32.55 -7.79
CA VAL A 883 -30.17 -32.04 -6.64
C VAL A 883 -31.60 -31.64 -7.02
N ASN A 884 -31.82 -31.20 -8.26
CA ASN A 884 -33.14 -30.76 -8.73
C ASN A 884 -34.04 -31.94 -9.19
N GLN A 885 -33.47 -33.13 -9.41
CA GLN A 885 -34.27 -34.35 -9.66
C GLN A 885 -34.89 -34.86 -8.36
N ASP A 886 -34.11 -34.95 -7.27
CA ASP A 886 -34.64 -35.35 -5.95
C ASP A 886 -35.84 -34.48 -5.50
N VAL A 887 -35.79 -33.17 -5.79
CA VAL A 887 -36.87 -32.22 -5.46
C VAL A 887 -38.11 -32.38 -6.35
N LEU A 888 -37.96 -32.85 -7.59
CA LEU A 888 -39.08 -33.17 -8.49
C LEU A 888 -39.69 -34.54 -8.14
N ASP A 889 -38.86 -35.54 -7.89
CA ASP A 889 -39.25 -36.92 -7.60
C ASP A 889 -39.79 -37.12 -6.18
N ALA A 890 -39.53 -36.19 -5.24
CA ALA A 890 -40.08 -36.16 -3.88
C ALA A 890 -41.61 -36.23 -3.78
N ASN A 891 -42.35 -35.97 -4.87
CA ASN A 891 -43.80 -36.17 -4.93
C ASN A 891 -44.22 -37.66 -5.12
N THR A 892 -43.29 -38.60 -5.35
CA THR A 892 -43.63 -39.97 -5.79
C THR A 892 -42.88 -41.11 -5.07
N LYS A 893 -43.26 -41.36 -3.80
CA LYS A 893 -43.12 -42.63 -3.04
C LYS A 893 -41.72 -43.19 -2.67
N MET A 894 -41.34 -42.93 -1.41
CA MET A 894 -40.97 -43.89 -0.34
C MET A 894 -40.48 -45.33 -0.67
N PHE A 895 -39.36 -45.70 -0.02
CA PHE A 895 -38.57 -46.97 -0.06
C PHE A 895 -37.76 -47.22 -1.36
N SER A 896 -36.53 -47.75 -1.31
CA SER A 896 -35.78 -48.40 -0.20
C SER A 896 -34.33 -47.91 -0.05
N GLU A 897 -33.67 -48.31 1.05
CA GLU A 897 -32.26 -47.99 1.36
C GLU A 897 -31.25 -48.72 0.46
N ILE A 898 -30.13 -48.06 0.11
CA ILE A 898 -28.71 -48.52 0.08
C ILE A 898 -27.86 -47.55 -0.80
N GLU A 899 -26.55 -47.42 -0.50
CA GLU A 899 -25.50 -46.80 -1.33
C GLU A 899 -25.53 -45.29 -1.67
N ALA A 900 -26.06 -44.43 -0.79
CA ALA A 900 -25.89 -42.96 -0.88
C ALA A 900 -24.67 -42.39 -0.10
N ALA A 901 -23.62 -43.19 0.14
CA ALA A 901 -22.67 -42.96 1.24
C ALA A 901 -21.27 -42.39 0.89
N GLN A 902 -20.90 -42.21 -0.39
CA GLN A 902 -19.51 -41.86 -0.78
C GLN A 902 -19.36 -40.56 -1.60
N THR A 903 -20.36 -40.16 -2.38
CA THR A 903 -20.25 -39.17 -3.48
C THR A 903 -19.88 -37.73 -3.08
N PHE A 904 -19.93 -37.39 -1.78
CA PHE A 904 -19.47 -36.09 -1.26
C PHE A 904 -17.98 -36.07 -0.82
N GLY A 905 -17.27 -37.20 -0.94
CA GLY A 905 -15.85 -37.34 -0.58
C GLY A 905 -14.96 -37.96 -1.67
N SER A 906 -15.51 -38.77 -2.57
CA SER A 906 -14.79 -39.39 -3.70
C SER A 906 -14.59 -38.45 -4.90
N ASP A 907 -15.62 -37.73 -5.30
CA ASP A 907 -15.71 -37.12 -6.65
C ASP A 907 -14.90 -35.81 -6.81
N PHE A 908 -13.99 -35.52 -5.88
CA PHE A 908 -12.90 -34.56 -6.08
C PHE A 908 -11.61 -35.20 -6.62
N TRP A 909 -11.66 -36.49 -6.92
CA TRP A 909 -10.72 -37.22 -7.75
C TRP A 909 -11.41 -37.44 -9.11
N MET A 910 -11.26 -36.48 -10.04
CA MET A 910 -11.42 -36.80 -11.46
C MET A 910 -10.09 -37.33 -11.96
N ASP A 911 -10.13 -38.45 -12.65
CA ASP A 911 -8.97 -39.23 -13.02
C ASP A 911 -8.05 -38.48 -13.99
N PHE A 912 -6.82 -38.27 -13.55
CA PHE A 912 -5.70 -37.87 -14.41
C PHE A 912 -4.94 -39.09 -14.96
N CYS A 913 -5.38 -40.31 -14.65
CA CYS A 913 -4.68 -41.56 -14.95
C CYS A 913 -5.61 -42.68 -15.49
N GLU A 914 -6.48 -42.38 -16.46
CA GLU A 914 -7.12 -43.42 -17.30
C GLU A 914 -6.74 -43.28 -18.78
N ILE A 915 -5.43 -43.42 -19.05
CA ILE A 915 -4.95 -44.03 -20.29
C ILE A 915 -3.86 -45.04 -19.91
N GLN A 916 -4.23 -46.17 -19.29
CA GLN A 916 -3.81 -47.51 -19.73
C GLN A 916 -4.35 -48.66 -18.84
N ASP A 917 -4.52 -49.80 -19.50
CA ASP A 917 -4.38 -51.18 -18.99
C ASP A 917 -5.37 -51.71 -17.95
N ASP A 918 -6.61 -51.89 -18.41
CA ASP A 918 -7.52 -52.92 -17.94
C ASP A 918 -7.00 -54.32 -18.37
N ILE A 919 -6.28 -55.04 -17.48
CA ILE A 919 -6.02 -56.51 -17.55
C ILE A 919 -5.41 -57.02 -16.22
N ILE A 920 -6.11 -57.97 -15.56
CA ILE A 920 -5.68 -58.77 -14.37
C ILE A 920 -5.57 -57.94 -13.06
N LEU A 921 -6.27 -58.26 -11.95
CA LEU A 921 -7.05 -59.46 -11.58
C LEU A 921 -8.25 -59.09 -10.68
#